data_AF-A0A182PII3-F1
#
_entry.id   AF-A0A182PII3-F1
#
_cell.length_a   1.000
_cell.length_b   1.000
_cell.length_c   1.000
_cell.angle_alpha   90.00
_cell.angle_beta   90.00
_cell.angle_gamma   90.00
#
_symmetry.space_group_name_H-M   'P 1'
#
loop_
_entity.id
_entity.type
_entity.pdbx_description
1 polymer ?
#
loop_
_entity_poly.entity_id
_entity_poly.type
_entity_poly.pdbx_seq_one_letter_code
_entity_poly.pdbx_strand_id
1 'polypeptide(L)'
;MAYRVLTTAKKLETVLVGLNRPHRTVNGPDCEQIIRSLSYLQSRSNKTWNEFLHRIQVFCEKPPKGFEKYYKPPGSGGAQQTKQAGKVGDSSASKDATGAAEQSSSQSTAPPGTSPRKNDWNLGMFSPQPARGKGGSSSGGGSGRPIGGGEEGDKEKMLIFGALAGVALISAIAFFEMGYKEIAWKEFVNNVDSFERNLENVQTDMNIEPVNFVPVIYRSELEASSLTGLLPTLLIIGFLVYMMRRSSEMMGGGRGGRRGGGLFGGVMQSTAKLINANEINVGFKDVAGCEEAKIEIMEFVNFLKNPQQYIDLGAKIPKGAMLTGPPGTGKTLLAKATAGEANVPFITVSGSEFLEMFVGVGPSRVRDMFAMARKNAPCILFIDEIDAVGRKRGGKSFGGHSEQENTLNQLLVEMDGFNTTTNVVVLAATNRVDILDKALLRPGRFDRQIYVPAPDIKGRASIFKVHLGPLKTDLDKTDLARKMAALTPGFTGADIANVCNEAALIAARDLNESIVMKHFEQAIERVIAGMEKKTNVLSPEEKRTVAYHEAGHAVCGWFLEHSDPLLKVSIIPRGKGLGYAQYLPKDQYLLTTEQLYDRMCMTLGGRVSEEIFFQRITTGAQDDLKKITDSAYAQITRFGMNKKVGNVSFDSSQPGDPMFTKPYSEQTAQIIDEEVRALIDRAYVRTKELLTKHRADVEKVAERLLKNEILSRDDMIELLGKRPFPEKSTYEEFVEGTGSFEEDTTLPDGLASWNKEKAQAQESGAKGDDDGSKVKA
;
A
#
# COMPACT_ATOMS: atom_id res chain seq x y z
N MET A 1 12.99 36.46 -0.43
CA MET A 1 14.35 36.52 -1.01
C MET A 1 14.69 37.92 -1.55
N ALA A 2 13.90 38.51 -2.46
CA ALA A 2 14.10 39.87 -2.99
C ALA A 2 14.19 40.98 -1.91
N TYR A 3 13.32 40.94 -0.89
CA TYR A 3 13.39 41.88 0.25
C TYR A 3 14.72 41.79 1.00
N ARG A 4 15.25 40.56 1.20
CA ARG A 4 16.55 40.35 1.85
C ARG A 4 17.68 40.96 1.03
N VAL A 5 17.73 40.70 -0.28
CA VAL A 5 18.71 41.27 -1.21
C VAL A 5 18.71 42.80 -1.16
N LEU A 6 17.53 43.42 -1.14
CA LEU A 6 17.39 44.88 -1.05
C LEU A 6 17.89 45.44 0.30
N THR A 7 17.55 44.79 1.43
CA THR A 7 18.06 45.22 2.74
C THR A 7 19.57 45.06 2.86
N THR A 8 20.15 44.01 2.27
CA THR A 8 21.61 43.82 2.25
C THR A 8 22.27 44.86 1.37
N ALA A 9 21.71 45.15 0.18
CA ALA A 9 22.21 46.19 -0.72
C ALA A 9 22.15 47.59 -0.09
N LYS A 10 21.05 47.96 0.58
CA LYS A 10 20.93 49.25 1.29
C LYS A 10 21.88 49.36 2.49
N LYS A 11 22.09 48.26 3.24
CA LYS A 11 23.10 48.22 4.31
C LYS A 11 24.51 48.39 3.74
N LEU A 12 24.80 47.75 2.62
CA LEU A 12 26.07 47.88 1.91
C LEU A 12 26.29 49.31 1.40
N GLU A 13 25.28 49.94 0.79
CA GLU A 13 25.31 51.34 0.36
C GLU A 13 25.58 52.29 1.55
N THR A 14 24.90 52.08 2.68
CA THR A 14 25.08 52.91 3.88
C THR A 14 26.49 52.79 4.44
N VAL A 15 27.07 51.58 4.43
CA VAL A 15 28.44 51.33 4.87
C VAL A 15 29.46 51.96 3.90
N LEU A 16 29.24 51.81 2.59
CA LEU A 16 30.12 52.34 1.55
C LEU A 16 30.09 53.87 1.46
N VAL A 17 28.92 54.50 1.61
CA VAL A 17 28.78 55.96 1.68
C VAL A 17 29.33 56.51 3.01
N GLY A 18 29.22 55.74 4.10
CA GLY A 18 29.82 56.06 5.40
C GLY A 18 31.36 56.06 5.38
N LEU A 19 31.97 55.18 4.58
CA LEU A 19 33.43 55.07 4.40
C LEU A 19 34.03 56.17 3.50
N ASN A 20 33.21 56.92 2.73
CA ASN A 20 33.65 57.99 1.84
C ASN A 20 33.57 59.41 2.49
N ARG A 21 33.30 59.50 3.80
CA ARG A 21 33.33 60.77 4.57
C ARG A 21 34.54 60.79 5.52
N PRO A 22 35.42 61.80 5.46
CA PRO A 22 36.74 61.71 6.07
C PRO A 22 36.81 61.76 7.59
N HIS A 23 35.71 61.97 8.33
CA HIS A 23 35.75 62.04 9.80
C HIS A 23 34.53 61.42 10.46
N ARG A 24 34.58 60.10 10.72
CA ARG A 24 33.85 59.47 11.82
C ARG A 24 34.55 58.18 12.27
N THR A 25 35.08 58.19 13.48
CA THR A 25 35.66 57.02 14.16
C THR A 25 34.52 56.10 14.63
N VAL A 26 34.56 54.83 14.22
CA VAL A 26 33.63 53.78 14.70
C VAL A 26 34.47 52.74 15.43
N ASN A 27 34.28 52.64 16.74
CA ASN A 27 35.00 51.71 17.61
C ASN A 27 34.36 50.31 17.53
N GLY A 28 35.15 49.32 17.10
CA GLY A 28 34.81 47.90 17.11
C GLY A 28 36.01 47.06 16.65
N PRO A 29 36.35 45.96 17.34
CA PRO A 29 37.60 45.22 17.14
C PRO A 29 37.71 44.48 15.79
N ASP A 30 36.64 44.41 15.00
CA ASP A 30 36.61 43.76 13.68
C ASP A 30 36.72 44.72 12.48
N CYS A 31 36.88 46.04 12.72
CA CYS A 31 36.90 47.04 11.65
C CYS A 31 38.30 47.36 11.10
N GLU A 32 39.38 47.01 11.81
CA GLU A 32 40.76 47.35 11.40
C GLU A 32 41.26 46.48 10.23
N GLN A 33 40.84 45.22 10.15
CA GLN A 33 41.15 44.32 9.03
C GLN A 33 40.37 44.68 7.76
N ILE A 34 39.16 45.23 7.90
CA ILE A 34 38.32 45.70 6.78
C ILE A 34 38.87 47.02 6.22
N ILE A 35 39.37 47.92 7.08
CA ILE A 35 40.05 49.17 6.66
C ILE A 35 41.40 48.87 5.97
N ARG A 36 42.12 47.83 6.39
CA ARG A 36 43.36 47.37 5.72
C ARG A 36 43.14 46.70 4.37
N SER A 37 42.04 45.95 4.21
CA SER A 37 41.71 45.29 2.94
C SER A 37 41.05 46.23 1.93
N LEU A 38 40.34 47.26 2.37
CA LEU A 38 39.75 48.29 1.50
C LEU A 38 40.74 49.40 1.10
N SER A 39 41.75 49.72 1.92
CA SER A 39 42.83 50.64 1.52
C SER A 39 43.71 50.04 0.40
N TYR A 40 43.80 48.71 0.31
CA TYR A 40 44.41 48.01 -0.81
C TYR A 40 43.60 48.14 -2.12
N LEU A 41 42.26 48.13 -2.03
CA LEU A 41 41.35 48.28 -3.17
C LEU A 41 41.22 49.73 -3.67
N GLN A 42 41.48 50.73 -2.81
CA GLN A 42 41.50 52.15 -3.18
C GLN A 42 42.75 52.54 -3.99
N SER A 43 43.77 51.68 -4.06
CA SER A 43 45.03 51.93 -4.76
C SER A 43 45.04 51.56 -6.26
N ARG A 44 43.94 50.98 -6.80
CA ARG A 44 43.82 50.62 -8.23
C ARG A 44 42.50 51.10 -8.86
N SER A 45 42.62 52.12 -9.72
CA SER A 45 41.68 52.56 -10.77
C SER A 45 40.27 53.01 -10.34
N ASN A 46 40.09 54.33 -10.17
CA ASN A 46 38.85 55.01 -9.79
C ASN A 46 37.65 54.89 -10.77
N LYS A 47 37.79 54.25 -11.94
CA LYS A 47 36.69 54.18 -12.93
C LYS A 47 35.75 53.01 -12.70
N THR A 48 36.26 51.84 -12.33
CA THR A 48 35.45 50.62 -12.12
C THR A 48 34.61 50.70 -10.84
N TRP A 49 35.14 51.35 -9.81
CA TRP A 49 34.44 51.52 -8.53
C TRP A 49 33.23 52.46 -8.65
N ASN A 50 33.39 53.57 -9.38
CA ASN A 50 32.30 54.50 -9.62
C ASN A 50 31.21 53.91 -10.54
N GLU A 51 31.59 53.09 -11.53
CA GLU A 51 30.64 52.35 -12.37
C GLU A 51 29.85 51.31 -11.56
N PHE A 52 30.52 50.62 -10.63
CA PHE A 52 29.87 49.66 -9.73
C PHE A 52 28.87 50.33 -8.79
N LEU A 53 29.27 51.44 -8.16
CA LEU A 53 28.39 52.26 -7.32
C LEU A 53 27.19 52.78 -8.12
N HIS A 54 27.42 53.30 -9.33
CA HIS A 54 26.35 53.79 -10.21
C HIS A 54 25.35 52.67 -10.58
N ARG A 55 25.82 51.45 -10.89
CA ARG A 55 24.94 50.31 -11.20
C ARG A 55 24.10 49.86 -10.01
N ILE A 56 24.66 49.89 -8.80
CA ILE A 56 23.91 49.60 -7.57
C ILE A 56 22.87 50.69 -7.32
N GLN A 57 23.22 51.96 -7.54
CA GLN A 57 22.30 53.09 -7.38
C GLN A 57 21.13 53.00 -8.36
N VAL A 58 21.40 52.69 -9.64
CA VAL A 58 20.37 52.47 -10.67
C VAL A 58 19.47 51.27 -10.32
N PHE A 59 20.03 50.18 -9.78
CA PHE A 59 19.24 49.02 -9.32
C PHE A 59 18.31 49.36 -8.15
N CYS A 60 18.73 50.25 -7.25
CA CYS A 60 17.90 50.75 -6.15
C CYS A 60 16.81 51.72 -6.63
N GLU A 61 17.04 52.48 -7.70
CA GLU A 61 16.13 53.50 -8.21
C GLU A 61 15.10 52.98 -9.24
N LYS A 62 15.46 52.01 -10.10
CA LYS A 62 14.56 51.47 -11.14
C LYS A 62 14.60 49.93 -11.17
N PRO A 63 13.63 49.23 -10.53
CA PRO A 63 13.61 47.78 -10.55
C PRO A 63 13.18 47.21 -11.92
N PRO A 64 13.68 46.02 -12.31
CA PRO A 64 13.21 45.31 -13.49
C PRO A 64 11.73 44.88 -13.38
N LYS A 65 11.04 44.81 -14.53
CA LYS A 65 9.58 44.55 -14.62
C LYS A 65 9.17 43.30 -13.83
N GLY A 66 8.13 43.44 -12.99
CA GLY A 66 7.61 42.38 -12.12
C GLY A 66 7.98 42.50 -10.63
N PHE A 67 8.91 43.40 -10.29
CA PHE A 67 9.34 43.64 -8.89
C PHE A 67 8.71 44.89 -8.25
N GLU A 68 7.91 45.65 -9.00
CA GLU A 68 7.35 46.96 -8.64
C GLU A 68 6.53 46.97 -7.34
N LYS A 69 5.88 45.85 -6.97
CA LYS A 69 5.11 45.71 -5.73
C LYS A 69 5.94 45.84 -4.44
N TYR A 70 7.27 45.73 -4.54
CA TYR A 70 8.19 45.77 -3.40
C TYR A 70 8.98 47.09 -3.28
N TYR A 71 8.76 48.04 -4.19
CA TYR A 71 9.47 49.32 -4.23
C TYR A 71 8.48 50.46 -3.88
N LYS A 72 8.73 51.15 -2.77
CA LYS A 72 8.00 52.40 -2.43
C LYS A 72 8.75 53.59 -3.03
N PRO A 73 8.08 54.57 -3.66
CA PRO A 73 8.74 55.80 -4.09
C PRO A 73 9.27 56.59 -2.87
N PRO A 74 10.43 57.26 -2.97
CA PRO A 74 11.06 57.92 -1.84
C PRO A 74 10.32 59.22 -1.50
N GLY A 75 9.64 59.25 -0.35
CA GLY A 75 9.02 60.46 0.19
C GLY A 75 7.63 60.24 0.79
N SER A 76 7.54 59.55 1.93
CA SER A 76 6.46 59.72 2.94
C SER A 76 6.63 58.67 4.04
N GLY A 77 7.26 59.08 5.14
CA GLY A 77 7.09 58.43 6.44
C GLY A 77 6.03 59.20 7.23
N GLY A 78 5.11 58.48 7.88
CA GLY A 78 4.27 59.02 8.95
C GLY A 78 2.77 58.70 8.85
N ALA A 79 2.27 58.10 9.93
CA ALA A 79 0.88 58.12 10.43
C ALA A 79 -0.21 57.25 9.74
N GLN A 80 -0.63 56.24 10.50
CA GLN A 80 -2.00 55.95 10.96
C GLN A 80 -3.23 56.16 10.05
N GLN A 81 -4.01 55.07 10.05
CA GLN A 81 -5.47 54.98 10.13
C GLN A 81 -6.33 54.83 8.86
N THR A 82 -7.09 53.74 8.95
CA THR A 82 -8.53 53.54 8.65
C THR A 82 -9.02 53.16 7.25
N LYS A 83 -9.68 51.98 7.27
CA LYS A 83 -10.99 51.60 6.68
C LYS A 83 -11.09 51.61 5.15
N GLN A 84 -11.34 50.43 4.56
CA GLN A 84 -12.67 49.94 4.13
C GLN A 84 -13.41 50.92 3.21
N ALA A 85 -14.05 50.54 2.10
CA ALA A 85 -14.15 49.32 1.32
C ALA A 85 -15.08 49.67 0.14
N GLY A 86 -14.92 48.97 -0.99
CA GLY A 86 -15.88 48.93 -2.10
C GLY A 86 -15.73 50.05 -3.12
N LYS A 87 -16.01 49.87 -4.42
CA LYS A 87 -16.53 48.74 -5.21
C LYS A 87 -16.26 49.13 -6.68
N VAL A 88 -16.04 48.11 -7.53
CA VAL A 88 -16.58 47.92 -8.91
C VAL A 88 -16.83 49.20 -9.75
N GLY A 89 -16.38 49.37 -10.98
CA GLY A 89 -15.74 48.50 -11.97
C GLY A 89 -15.63 49.25 -13.31
N ASP A 90 -14.96 48.58 -14.24
CA ASP A 90 -15.01 48.69 -15.71
C ASP A 90 -14.51 49.92 -16.51
N SER A 91 -13.58 49.56 -17.39
CA SER A 91 -13.40 49.93 -18.80
C SER A 91 -13.27 51.40 -19.23
N SER A 92 -12.03 51.68 -19.67
CA SER A 92 -11.67 52.26 -20.98
C SER A 92 -11.67 53.79 -21.19
N ALA A 93 -10.52 54.21 -21.75
CA ALA A 93 -10.34 55.23 -22.79
C ALA A 93 -10.32 56.73 -22.42
N SER A 94 -9.07 57.24 -22.48
CA SER A 94 -8.61 58.45 -23.21
C SER A 94 -9.12 59.87 -22.86
N LYS A 95 -8.10 60.69 -22.55
CA LYS A 95 -7.83 62.09 -22.96
C LYS A 95 -8.60 63.26 -22.34
N ASP A 96 -7.79 64.09 -21.67
CA ASP A 96 -7.70 65.55 -21.71
C ASP A 96 -8.92 66.42 -21.33
N ALA A 97 -8.83 66.90 -20.07
CA ALA A 97 -8.91 68.29 -19.61
C ALA A 97 -10.04 69.25 -20.07
N THR A 98 -10.90 69.54 -19.08
CA THR A 98 -11.42 70.85 -18.60
C THR A 98 -12.36 71.72 -19.46
N GLY A 99 -13.52 72.05 -18.85
CA GLY A 99 -14.31 73.25 -19.17
C GLY A 99 -15.75 73.27 -18.61
N ALA A 100 -15.92 73.94 -17.46
CA ALA A 100 -17.12 74.38 -16.72
C ALA A 100 -18.51 74.56 -17.41
N ALA A 101 -19.61 74.35 -16.64
CA ALA A 101 -20.47 75.42 -16.07
C ALA A 101 -21.87 74.96 -15.52
N GLU A 102 -22.17 75.43 -14.30
CA GLU A 102 -23.43 75.97 -13.71
C GLU A 102 -24.81 75.24 -13.62
N GLN A 103 -25.18 74.93 -12.37
CA GLN A 103 -26.35 75.31 -11.53
C GLN A 103 -27.76 75.64 -12.11
N SER A 104 -28.83 75.00 -11.57
CA SER A 104 -29.73 75.53 -10.49
C SER A 104 -31.18 74.98 -10.48
N SER A 105 -31.76 74.89 -9.26
CA SER A 105 -33.20 74.79 -8.86
C SER A 105 -34.00 73.48 -9.10
N SER A 106 -35.00 73.02 -8.33
CA SER A 106 -35.49 73.23 -6.94
C SER A 106 -36.64 72.22 -6.63
N GLN A 107 -36.89 71.93 -5.33
CA GLN A 107 -38.12 71.38 -4.66
C GLN A 107 -38.57 69.91 -4.90
N SER A 108 -39.22 69.17 -3.99
CA SER A 108 -39.40 69.14 -2.51
C SER A 108 -40.23 67.88 -2.16
N THR A 109 -39.89 67.12 -1.10
CA THR A 109 -40.66 66.79 0.15
C THR A 109 -40.11 65.45 0.69
N ALA A 110 -40.02 65.07 1.97
CA ALA A 110 -40.15 65.64 3.32
C ALA A 110 -39.59 64.55 4.33
N PRO A 111 -39.28 64.88 5.61
CA PRO A 111 -38.15 64.28 6.38
C PRO A 111 -38.58 63.73 7.79
N PRO A 112 -37.81 63.81 8.91
CA PRO A 112 -36.49 63.26 9.29
C PRO A 112 -36.41 62.53 10.67
N GLY A 113 -35.29 61.81 10.92
CA GLY A 113 -34.36 62.05 12.05
C GLY A 113 -34.64 61.58 13.50
N THR A 114 -33.75 60.75 14.07
CA THR A 114 -32.87 61.03 15.26
C THR A 114 -32.01 59.79 15.62
N SER A 115 -30.82 60.01 16.18
CA SER A 115 -29.75 59.05 16.51
C SER A 115 -29.52 59.01 18.04
N PRO A 116 -28.47 58.36 18.64
CA PRO A 116 -27.66 57.16 18.30
C PRO A 116 -27.45 56.18 19.50
N ARG A 117 -26.96 54.93 19.28
CA ARG A 117 -25.81 54.29 20.01
C ARG A 117 -25.68 52.74 19.84
N LYS A 118 -24.42 52.33 19.60
CA LYS A 118 -23.61 51.16 20.06
C LYS A 118 -24.04 49.69 19.86
N ASN A 119 -23.13 49.00 19.14
CA ASN A 119 -22.39 47.75 19.42
C ASN A 119 -23.05 46.36 19.64
N ASP A 120 -22.29 45.38 19.13
CA ASP A 120 -22.16 43.95 19.45
C ASP A 120 -23.13 42.96 18.78
N TRP A 121 -22.55 42.08 17.94
CA TRP A 121 -23.14 40.79 17.57
C TRP A 121 -22.23 39.66 18.02
N ASN A 122 -22.73 38.98 19.05
CA ASN A 122 -22.25 37.76 19.67
C ASN A 122 -22.92 36.57 18.95
N LEU A 123 -22.14 35.53 18.61
CA LEU A 123 -22.63 34.34 17.93
C LEU A 123 -23.00 33.28 18.98
N GLY A 124 -24.30 33.10 19.24
CA GLY A 124 -24.85 32.10 20.17
C GLY A 124 -26.18 31.54 19.65
N MET A 125 -26.18 30.28 19.25
CA MET A 125 -27.34 29.46 18.89
C MET A 125 -26.85 28.01 19.07
N PHE A 126 -27.38 27.13 19.92
CA PHE A 126 -28.75 26.95 20.40
C PHE A 126 -28.77 26.45 21.85
N SER A 127 -29.67 27.02 22.65
CA SER A 127 -30.28 26.38 23.82
C SER A 127 -31.80 26.47 23.63
N PRO A 128 -32.60 25.47 24.03
CA PRO A 128 -34.01 25.67 24.32
C PRO A 128 -34.25 25.78 25.83
N GLN A 129 -35.18 26.65 26.18
CA GLN A 129 -35.55 27.15 27.51
C GLN A 129 -36.71 26.31 28.13
N PRO A 130 -37.37 26.66 29.28
CA PRO A 130 -37.34 25.84 30.50
C PRO A 130 -38.70 25.28 31.04
N ALA A 131 -38.57 24.29 31.93
CA ALA A 131 -39.34 23.90 33.14
C ALA A 131 -40.85 24.18 33.32
N ARG A 132 -41.62 23.12 33.70
CA ARG A 132 -42.59 23.14 34.83
C ARG A 132 -43.12 21.75 35.25
N GLY A 133 -43.06 21.43 36.56
CA GLY A 133 -44.22 20.91 37.32
C GLY A 133 -44.32 19.42 37.77
N LYS A 134 -43.92 19.16 39.03
CA LYS A 134 -44.55 18.30 40.08
C LYS A 134 -44.98 16.83 39.82
N GLY A 135 -44.37 15.92 40.61
CA GLY A 135 -45.07 15.09 41.62
C GLY A 135 -45.21 13.57 41.40
N GLY A 136 -44.74 12.75 42.37
CA GLY A 136 -45.45 11.53 42.79
C GLY A 136 -44.80 10.14 42.64
N SER A 137 -43.91 9.80 43.59
CA SER A 137 -43.78 8.52 44.36
C SER A 137 -43.73 7.10 43.74
N SER A 138 -42.69 6.38 44.23
CA SER A 138 -42.61 4.94 44.62
C SER A 138 -42.41 3.91 43.49
N SER A 139 -41.57 2.87 43.58
CA SER A 139 -40.77 2.31 44.68
C SER A 139 -39.75 1.28 44.14
N GLY A 140 -38.56 1.25 44.77
CA GLY A 140 -37.72 0.04 45.02
C GLY A 140 -36.94 -0.54 43.83
N GLY A 141 -35.62 -0.76 43.91
CA GLY A 141 -34.66 -0.61 45.00
C GLY A 141 -33.52 -1.62 44.86
N GLY A 142 -32.29 -1.12 44.98
CA GLY A 142 -31.09 -1.87 45.36
C GLY A 142 -30.12 -2.19 44.20
N SER A 143 -28.84 -1.85 44.24
CA SER A 143 -28.05 -1.08 45.22
C SER A 143 -26.69 -0.79 44.59
N GLY A 144 -26.49 0.45 44.14
CA GLY A 144 -25.18 1.06 44.06
C GLY A 144 -25.06 2.03 45.25
N ARG A 145 -24.00 1.91 46.04
CA ARG A 145 -23.57 3.00 46.91
C ARG A 145 -22.08 3.29 46.69
N PRO A 146 -21.73 4.56 46.43
CA PRO A 146 -20.36 5.04 46.23
C PRO A 146 -19.80 5.60 47.56
N ILE A 147 -18.71 6.37 47.44
CA ILE A 147 -17.87 7.07 48.45
C ILE A 147 -16.55 6.32 48.64
N GLY A 148 -15.37 6.91 48.43
CA GLY A 148 -14.99 8.28 48.12
C GLY A 148 -13.47 8.43 48.29
N GLY A 149 -12.92 9.56 47.81
CA GLY A 149 -11.58 10.02 48.16
C GLY A 149 -10.53 9.79 47.08
N GLY A 150 -10.15 10.85 46.36
CA GLY A 150 -9.00 10.83 45.45
C GLY A 150 -8.89 12.03 44.50
N GLU A 151 -9.36 13.22 44.89
CA GLU A 151 -9.27 14.46 44.08
C GLU A 151 -7.84 15.03 43.97
N GLU A 152 -6.84 14.28 44.46
CA GLU A 152 -5.41 14.63 44.39
C GLU A 152 -4.70 14.03 43.16
N GLY A 153 -5.16 12.88 42.65
CA GLY A 153 -4.47 12.17 41.56
C GLY A 153 -4.65 12.77 40.16
N ASP A 154 -5.79 13.42 39.88
CA ASP A 154 -6.05 14.00 38.55
C ASP A 154 -5.42 15.39 38.39
N LYS A 155 -5.24 16.13 39.50
CA LYS A 155 -4.44 17.34 39.52
C LYS A 155 -2.96 17.02 39.29
N GLU A 156 -2.44 15.98 39.92
CA GLU A 156 -1.06 15.52 39.69
C GLU A 156 -0.83 15.07 38.25
N LYS A 157 -1.75 14.32 37.65
CA LYS A 157 -1.65 13.94 36.22
C LYS A 157 -1.66 15.17 35.31
N MET A 158 -2.55 16.13 35.55
CA MET A 158 -2.60 17.37 34.77
C MET A 158 -1.34 18.22 34.95
N LEU A 159 -0.74 18.21 36.15
CA LEU A 159 0.50 18.93 36.45
C LEU A 159 1.71 18.25 35.82
N ILE A 160 1.72 16.93 35.74
CA ILE A 160 2.75 16.13 35.04
C ILE A 160 2.64 16.29 33.52
N PHE A 161 1.42 16.27 32.96
CA PHE A 161 1.19 16.56 31.55
C PHE A 161 1.53 18.02 31.19
N GLY A 162 1.22 18.97 32.07
CA GLY A 162 1.63 20.36 31.93
C GLY A 162 3.14 20.55 31.99
N ALA A 163 3.83 19.82 32.88
CA ALA A 163 5.29 19.84 32.99
C ALA A 163 5.96 19.17 31.77
N LEU A 164 5.45 18.05 31.28
CA LEU A 164 5.93 17.40 30.06
C LEU A 164 5.70 18.25 28.81
N ALA A 165 4.54 18.91 28.71
CA ALA A 165 4.25 19.86 27.64
C ALA A 165 5.17 21.09 27.73
N GLY A 166 5.45 21.59 28.94
CA GLY A 166 6.40 22.67 29.19
C GLY A 166 7.84 22.30 28.82
N VAL A 167 8.29 21.09 29.18
CA VAL A 167 9.61 20.57 28.80
C VAL A 167 9.68 20.32 27.30
N ALA A 168 8.63 19.80 26.66
CA ALA A 168 8.57 19.64 25.21
C ALA A 168 8.55 20.99 24.48
N LEU A 169 7.88 22.01 25.04
CA LEU A 169 7.86 23.37 24.50
C LEU A 169 9.23 24.04 24.65
N ILE A 170 9.88 23.91 25.82
CA ILE A 170 11.22 24.44 26.06
C ILE A 170 12.26 23.68 25.22
N SER A 171 12.10 22.38 25.03
CA SER A 171 12.95 21.57 24.15
C SER A 171 12.71 21.91 22.68
N ALA A 172 11.46 22.19 22.27
CA ALA A 172 11.13 22.63 20.92
C ALA A 172 11.59 24.07 20.66
N ILE A 173 11.52 24.96 21.65
CA ILE A 173 12.08 26.31 21.58
C ILE A 173 13.60 26.26 21.57
N ALA A 174 14.24 25.41 22.40
CA ALA A 174 15.68 25.19 22.36
C ALA A 174 16.12 24.52 21.04
N PHE A 175 15.32 23.63 20.46
CA PHE A 175 15.57 23.02 19.16
C PHE A 175 15.33 24.01 18.00
N PHE A 176 14.36 24.92 18.12
CA PHE A 176 14.14 26.01 17.16
C PHE A 176 15.20 27.10 17.29
N GLU A 177 15.65 27.45 18.50
CA GLU A 177 16.72 28.42 18.76
C GLU A 177 18.11 27.85 18.40
N MET A 178 18.38 26.57 18.68
CA MET A 178 19.58 25.87 18.17
C MET A 178 19.48 25.57 16.66
N GLY A 179 18.27 25.58 16.09
CA GLY A 179 17.99 25.44 14.66
C GLY A 179 18.22 26.72 13.85
N TYR A 180 18.41 27.86 14.50
CA TYR A 180 18.93 29.08 13.87
C TYR A 180 20.46 29.14 14.02
N LYS A 181 21.16 28.24 13.32
CA LYS A 181 22.54 28.53 12.95
C LYS A 181 22.53 29.68 11.95
N GLU A 182 22.74 30.89 12.44
CA GLU A 182 23.43 31.89 11.64
C GLU A 182 24.73 31.23 11.17
N ILE A 183 24.87 31.01 9.86
CA ILE A 183 26.16 30.64 9.28
C ILE A 183 27.03 31.90 9.39
N ALA A 184 27.56 32.11 10.59
CA ALA A 184 28.60 33.07 10.85
C ALA A 184 29.83 32.58 10.09
N TRP A 185 30.53 33.52 9.46
CA TRP A 185 31.75 33.29 8.69
C TRP A 185 32.82 32.46 9.45
N LYS A 186 32.72 32.39 10.78
CA LYS A 186 33.51 31.53 11.67
C LYS A 186 33.31 30.01 11.47
N GLU A 187 32.16 29.54 10.98
CA GLU A 187 31.97 28.10 10.69
C GLU A 187 32.62 27.64 9.38
N PHE A 188 33.00 28.56 8.48
CA PHE A 188 33.79 28.22 7.30
C PHE A 188 35.24 27.82 7.66
N VAL A 189 35.69 28.19 8.87
CA VAL A 189 37.02 27.86 9.41
C VAL A 189 36.98 26.59 10.28
N ASN A 190 35.80 26.18 10.76
CA ASN A 190 35.66 25.04 11.69
C ASN A 190 35.55 23.67 11.02
N ASN A 191 35.36 23.62 9.69
CA ASN A 191 35.52 22.36 8.98
C ASN A 191 36.97 22.27 8.48
N VAL A 192 37.81 21.68 9.31
CA VAL A 192 39.25 21.52 9.08
C VAL A 192 39.53 20.98 7.67
N ASP A 193 38.76 19.99 7.24
CA ASP A 193 38.88 19.36 5.92
C ASP A 193 38.56 20.32 4.77
N SER A 194 37.66 21.28 4.99
CA SER A 194 37.31 22.29 3.99
C SER A 194 38.40 23.35 3.86
N PHE A 195 39.03 23.70 4.98
CA PHE A 195 40.17 24.61 5.01
C PHE A 195 41.38 23.98 4.34
N GLU A 196 41.71 22.72 4.65
CA GLU A 196 42.81 21.99 4.02
C GLU A 196 42.62 21.90 2.51
N ARG A 197 41.42 21.49 2.03
CA ARG A 197 41.13 21.42 0.59
C ARG A 197 41.25 22.76 -0.11
N ASN A 198 40.77 23.84 0.52
CA ASN A 198 40.88 25.17 -0.07
C ASN A 198 42.33 25.66 -0.08
N LEU A 199 43.11 25.38 0.97
CA LEU A 199 44.54 25.71 1.04
C LEU A 199 45.32 24.93 -0.03
N GLU A 200 45.02 23.63 -0.19
CA GLU A 200 45.62 22.77 -1.20
C GLU A 200 45.30 23.25 -2.62
N ASN A 201 44.04 23.60 -2.91
CA ASN A 201 43.63 24.15 -4.19
C ASN A 201 44.35 25.47 -4.51
N VAL A 202 44.46 26.38 -3.53
CA VAL A 202 45.15 27.67 -3.73
C VAL A 202 46.66 27.47 -3.94
N GLN A 203 47.30 26.56 -3.20
CA GLN A 203 48.73 26.26 -3.38
C GLN A 203 49.01 25.60 -4.74
N THR A 204 48.07 24.78 -5.22
CA THR A 204 48.12 24.17 -6.56
C THR A 204 47.92 25.21 -7.66
N ASP A 205 46.96 26.13 -7.50
CA ASP A 205 46.74 27.25 -8.43
C ASP A 205 47.94 28.22 -8.48
N MET A 206 48.70 28.34 -7.39
CA MET A 206 49.95 29.10 -7.33
C MET A 206 51.16 28.31 -7.86
N ASN A 207 50.95 27.12 -8.41
CA ASN A 207 51.96 26.27 -9.05
C ASN A 207 53.13 25.89 -8.12
N ILE A 208 52.84 25.73 -6.83
CA ILE A 208 53.80 25.27 -5.81
C ILE A 208 53.87 23.74 -5.92
N GLU A 209 55.08 23.18 -5.97
CA GLU A 209 55.23 21.71 -5.97
C GLU A 209 54.77 21.11 -4.63
N PRO A 210 54.11 19.94 -4.61
CA PRO A 210 53.50 19.36 -3.40
C PRO A 210 54.46 19.17 -2.22
N VAL A 211 55.76 19.02 -2.49
CA VAL A 211 56.82 18.88 -1.48
C VAL A 211 56.98 20.15 -0.64
N ASN A 212 56.56 21.30 -1.16
CA ASN A 212 56.72 22.62 -0.54
C ASN A 212 55.40 23.20 -0.01
N PHE A 213 54.35 22.38 0.15
CA PHE A 213 53.10 22.85 0.75
C PHE A 213 53.29 23.22 2.23
N VAL A 214 52.61 24.29 2.65
CA VAL A 214 52.69 24.79 4.02
C VAL A 214 52.01 23.79 4.97
N PRO A 215 52.72 23.23 5.98
CA PRO A 215 52.13 22.26 6.89
C PRO A 215 51.22 22.95 7.91
N VAL A 216 50.02 22.42 8.10
CA VAL A 216 49.04 22.89 9.10
C VAL A 216 49.23 22.09 10.40
N ILE A 217 49.44 22.78 11.53
CA ILE A 217 49.64 22.16 12.85
C ILE A 217 48.50 22.59 13.78
N TYR A 218 47.74 21.63 14.29
CA TYR A 218 46.64 21.88 15.22
C TYR A 218 47.11 21.93 16.66
N ARG A 219 46.73 22.97 17.41
CA ARG A 219 46.86 23.04 18.87
C ARG A 219 45.48 23.15 19.49
N SER A 220 45.10 22.15 20.29
CA SER A 220 43.85 22.17 21.06
C SER A 220 44.07 22.89 22.39
N GLU A 221 43.77 24.18 22.46
CA GLU A 221 43.66 24.88 23.75
C GLU A 221 42.23 24.74 24.26
N LEU A 222 42.05 24.06 25.39
CA LEU A 222 40.76 23.93 26.06
C LEU A 222 40.38 25.29 26.66
N GLU A 223 39.53 26.03 25.95
CA GLU A 223 39.01 27.32 26.39
C GLU A 223 38.02 27.12 27.55
N ALA A 224 38.28 27.77 28.70
CA ALA A 224 37.49 27.65 29.93
C ALA A 224 36.00 28.07 29.77
N SER A 225 35.65 28.69 28.64
CA SER A 225 34.29 29.02 28.19
C SER A 225 33.42 27.78 27.90
N SER A 226 34.00 26.59 27.74
CA SER A 226 33.27 25.34 27.46
C SER A 226 32.61 24.72 28.70
N LEU A 227 33.05 25.10 29.90
CA LEU A 227 32.51 24.58 31.18
C LEU A 227 31.12 25.14 31.52
N THR A 228 30.78 26.35 31.06
CA THR A 228 29.46 26.96 31.27
C THR A 228 28.37 26.31 30.41
N GLY A 229 28.73 25.66 29.30
CA GLY A 229 27.81 24.88 28.45
C GLY A 229 27.38 23.53 29.04
N LEU A 230 28.03 23.05 30.10
CA LEU A 230 27.68 21.81 30.81
C LEU A 230 26.64 22.01 31.93
N LEU A 231 26.30 23.26 32.26
CA LEU A 231 25.34 23.58 33.32
C LEU A 231 23.90 23.09 33.00
N PRO A 232 23.37 23.23 31.77
CA PRO A 232 22.03 22.75 31.42
C PRO A 232 21.93 21.22 31.43
N THR A 233 22.97 20.51 30.97
CA THR A 233 23.00 19.04 30.97
C THR A 233 23.12 18.49 32.39
N LEU A 234 23.92 19.10 33.26
CA LEU A 234 23.99 18.73 34.68
C LEU A 234 22.67 19.00 35.42
N LEU A 235 21.93 20.07 35.07
CA LEU A 235 20.60 20.33 35.64
C LEU A 235 19.57 19.28 35.21
N ILE A 236 19.58 18.83 33.96
CA ILE A 236 18.68 17.76 33.48
C ILE A 236 19.02 16.42 34.15
N ILE A 237 20.31 16.10 34.27
CA ILE A 237 20.76 14.88 34.96
C ILE A 237 20.40 14.95 36.45
N GLY A 238 20.63 16.09 37.10
CA GLY A 238 20.25 16.33 38.49
C GLY A 238 18.75 16.22 38.73
N PHE A 239 17.94 16.76 37.81
CA PHE A 239 16.48 16.64 37.84
C PHE A 239 16.00 15.20 37.65
N LEU A 240 16.61 14.44 36.72
CA LEU A 240 16.30 13.02 36.50
C LEU A 240 16.68 12.16 37.72
N VAL A 241 17.83 12.43 38.35
CA VAL A 241 18.25 11.74 39.58
C VAL A 241 17.34 12.09 40.76
N TYR A 242 16.91 13.35 40.88
CA TYR A 242 15.92 13.79 41.87
C TYR A 242 14.56 13.11 41.64
N MET A 243 14.10 13.01 40.38
CA MET A 243 12.84 12.32 40.06
C MET A 243 12.92 10.81 40.30
N MET A 244 14.05 10.18 39.98
CA MET A 244 14.29 8.75 40.30
C MET A 244 14.32 8.51 41.81
N ARG A 245 15.00 9.37 42.59
CA ARG A 245 15.00 9.27 44.07
C ARG A 245 13.61 9.49 44.66
N ARG A 246 12.85 10.47 44.17
CA ARG A 246 11.48 10.73 44.61
C ARG A 246 10.49 9.62 44.21
N SER A 247 10.70 8.97 43.06
CA SER A 247 9.92 7.79 42.65
C SER A 247 10.26 6.55 43.48
N SER A 248 11.50 6.43 43.97
CA SER A 248 11.92 5.34 44.85
C SER A 248 11.37 5.46 46.27
N GLU A 249 11.09 6.68 46.74
CA GLU A 249 10.50 6.93 48.07
C GLU A 249 8.98 6.67 48.10
N MET A 250 8.28 6.71 46.94
CA MET A 250 6.85 6.38 46.84
C MET A 250 6.58 4.88 46.58
N MET A 251 7.63 4.07 46.46
CA MET A 251 7.59 2.61 46.37
C MET A 251 8.31 1.95 47.56
N GLY A 252 8.06 2.49 48.76
CA GLY A 252 8.48 1.89 50.02
C GLY A 252 7.50 0.81 50.47
N GLY A 253 7.82 -0.47 50.20
CA GLY A 253 7.26 -1.60 50.95
C GLY A 253 6.98 -2.86 50.14
N GLY A 254 7.97 -3.74 49.98
CA GLY A 254 7.71 -5.08 49.44
C GLY A 254 8.96 -5.82 48.96
N ARG A 255 9.54 -6.61 49.85
CA ARG A 255 10.63 -7.57 49.59
C ARG A 255 10.12 -8.67 48.64
N GLY A 256 10.52 -8.63 47.37
CA GLY A 256 10.28 -9.70 46.41
C GLY A 256 10.55 -9.28 44.97
N GLY A 257 11.69 -9.69 44.42
CA GLY A 257 12.15 -9.31 43.09
C GLY A 257 11.17 -9.70 41.97
N ARG A 258 10.59 -8.69 41.31
CA ARG A 258 10.02 -8.81 39.97
C ARG A 258 10.67 -7.75 39.11
N ARG A 259 11.56 -8.23 38.25
CA ARG A 259 12.42 -7.46 37.35
C ARG A 259 11.53 -6.82 36.27
N GLY A 260 11.61 -5.51 36.10
CA GLY A 260 11.18 -4.79 34.89
C GLY A 260 9.75 -4.26 34.86
N GLY A 261 9.46 -3.22 35.67
CA GLY A 261 8.22 -2.45 35.61
C GLY A 261 8.47 -0.95 35.49
N GLY A 262 9.38 -0.55 34.61
CA GLY A 262 9.49 0.85 34.16
C GLY A 262 8.60 1.10 32.94
N LEU A 263 8.44 2.36 32.55
CA LEU A 263 7.65 2.93 31.43
C LEU A 263 7.71 2.19 30.05
N PHE A 264 8.52 1.14 29.92
CA PHE A 264 8.75 0.32 28.74
C PHE A 264 8.16 -1.11 28.77
N GLY A 265 7.55 -1.53 29.88
CA GLY A 265 7.07 -2.92 30.04
C GLY A 265 5.95 -3.37 29.07
N GLY A 266 5.16 -2.43 28.54
CA GLY A 266 4.10 -2.72 27.58
C GLY A 266 4.59 -2.98 26.14
N VAL A 267 5.79 -2.51 25.78
CA VAL A 267 6.35 -2.63 24.42
C VAL A 267 6.90 -4.04 24.15
N MET A 268 7.16 -4.81 25.21
CA MET A 268 7.84 -6.11 25.15
C MET A 268 6.90 -7.32 25.12
N GLN A 269 5.60 -7.16 25.41
CA GLN A 269 4.63 -8.26 25.44
C GLN A 269 4.16 -8.65 24.03
N SER A 270 3.90 -9.94 23.79
CA SER A 270 3.34 -10.44 22.53
C SER A 270 1.93 -9.89 22.27
N THR A 271 1.69 -9.38 21.07
CA THR A 271 0.38 -8.92 20.55
C THR A 271 -0.53 -10.05 20.08
N ALA A 272 -0.16 -11.31 20.36
CA ALA A 272 -0.87 -12.49 19.90
C ALA A 272 -2.33 -12.51 20.37
N LYS A 273 -3.26 -12.69 19.42
CA LYS A 273 -4.69 -12.80 19.70
C LYS A 273 -5.01 -14.27 19.96
N LEU A 274 -5.44 -14.58 21.19
CA LEU A 274 -5.95 -15.89 21.55
C LEU A 274 -7.45 -15.90 21.31
N ILE A 275 -7.90 -16.84 20.46
CA ILE A 275 -9.31 -17.11 20.19
C ILE A 275 -9.63 -18.45 20.82
N ASN A 276 -10.60 -18.46 21.75
CA ASN A 276 -11.04 -19.68 22.40
C ASN A 276 -11.78 -20.58 21.40
N ALA A 277 -11.75 -21.89 21.60
CA ALA A 277 -12.40 -22.85 20.70
C ALA A 277 -13.90 -22.54 20.47
N ASN A 278 -14.61 -22.12 21.53
CA ASN A 278 -16.04 -21.80 21.49
C ASN A 278 -16.39 -20.55 20.66
N GLU A 279 -15.40 -19.70 20.33
CA GLU A 279 -15.61 -18.46 19.56
C GLU A 279 -15.38 -18.69 18.05
N ILE A 280 -14.88 -19.87 17.66
CA ILE A 280 -14.57 -20.21 16.26
C ILE A 280 -15.82 -20.77 15.59
N ASN A 281 -16.54 -19.93 14.85
CA ASN A 281 -17.75 -20.32 14.11
C ASN A 281 -17.50 -20.86 12.69
N VAL A 282 -16.25 -21.17 12.34
CA VAL A 282 -15.85 -21.59 10.98
C VAL A 282 -15.41 -23.05 10.99
N GLY A 283 -15.97 -23.86 10.10
CA GLY A 283 -15.58 -25.28 9.91
C GLY A 283 -15.13 -25.59 8.48
N PHE A 284 -14.80 -26.86 8.21
CA PHE A 284 -14.43 -27.33 6.88
C PHE A 284 -15.59 -27.30 5.87
N LYS A 285 -16.83 -27.20 6.33
CA LYS A 285 -18.00 -26.96 5.47
C LYS A 285 -17.98 -25.57 4.82
N ASP A 286 -17.31 -24.61 5.45
CA ASP A 286 -17.24 -23.22 4.99
C ASP A 286 -16.01 -22.98 4.09
N VAL A 287 -15.21 -24.02 3.85
CA VAL A 287 -14.02 -24.00 2.97
C VAL A 287 -14.26 -24.98 1.83
N ALA A 288 -14.13 -24.51 0.58
CA ALA A 288 -14.39 -25.30 -0.62
C ALA A 288 -13.36 -25.00 -1.72
N GLY A 289 -13.23 -25.91 -2.69
CA GLY A 289 -12.35 -25.75 -3.86
C GLY A 289 -10.86 -25.92 -3.56
N CYS A 290 -10.54 -26.67 -2.50
CA CYS A 290 -9.18 -27.01 -2.11
C CYS A 290 -9.14 -28.34 -1.33
N GLU A 291 -9.78 -29.36 -1.87
CA GLU A 291 -10.03 -30.66 -1.26
C GLU A 291 -8.74 -31.40 -0.94
N GLU A 292 -7.74 -31.33 -1.83
CA GLU A 292 -6.42 -31.93 -1.60
C GLU A 292 -5.74 -31.30 -0.38
N ALA A 293 -5.76 -29.96 -0.30
CA ALA A 293 -5.22 -29.23 0.85
C ALA A 293 -6.00 -29.52 2.14
N LYS A 294 -7.33 -29.70 2.05
CA LYS A 294 -8.17 -30.10 3.19
C LYS A 294 -7.83 -31.50 3.68
N ILE A 295 -7.59 -32.47 2.79
CA ILE A 295 -7.21 -33.84 3.17
C ILE A 295 -5.89 -33.83 3.94
N GLU A 296 -4.87 -33.12 3.45
CA GLU A 296 -3.58 -33.01 4.16
C GLU A 296 -3.73 -32.35 5.54
N ILE A 297 -4.58 -31.34 5.66
CA ILE A 297 -4.84 -30.65 6.93
C ILE A 297 -5.71 -31.47 7.88
N MET A 298 -6.62 -32.29 7.36
CA MET A 298 -7.44 -33.20 8.15
C MET A 298 -6.59 -34.22 8.91
N GLU A 299 -5.39 -34.57 8.43
CA GLU A 299 -4.44 -35.39 9.21
C GLU A 299 -4.07 -34.70 10.54
N PHE A 300 -3.86 -33.38 10.54
CA PHE A 300 -3.57 -32.62 11.75
C PHE A 300 -4.77 -32.56 12.70
N VAL A 301 -5.98 -32.42 12.16
CA VAL A 301 -7.22 -32.45 12.96
C VAL A 301 -7.43 -33.82 13.59
N ASN A 302 -7.31 -34.89 12.79
CA ASN A 302 -7.45 -36.25 13.29
C ASN A 302 -6.36 -36.58 14.31
N PHE A 303 -5.15 -36.05 14.13
CA PHE A 303 -4.10 -36.17 15.13
C PHE A 303 -4.47 -35.50 16.46
N LEU A 304 -5.00 -34.27 16.43
CA LEU A 304 -5.40 -33.56 17.65
C LEU A 304 -6.58 -34.24 18.37
N LYS A 305 -7.49 -34.89 17.63
CA LYS A 305 -8.62 -35.65 18.19
C LYS A 305 -8.23 -37.05 18.68
N ASN A 306 -7.46 -37.79 17.87
CA ASN A 306 -7.16 -39.21 18.05
C ASN A 306 -5.64 -39.49 18.02
N PRO A 307 -4.83 -38.92 18.95
CA PRO A 307 -3.38 -39.06 18.90
C PRO A 307 -2.90 -40.50 19.07
N GLN A 308 -3.65 -41.36 19.78
CA GLN A 308 -3.28 -42.77 20.00
C GLN A 308 -3.12 -43.55 18.69
N GLN A 309 -3.99 -43.32 17.71
CA GLN A 309 -3.92 -43.99 16.41
C GLN A 309 -2.56 -43.84 15.74
N TYR A 310 -1.93 -42.66 15.89
CA TYR A 310 -0.63 -42.36 15.32
C TYR A 310 0.53 -42.84 16.21
N ILE A 311 0.36 -42.76 17.53
CA ILE A 311 1.36 -43.24 18.52
C ILE A 311 1.53 -44.76 18.43
N ASP A 312 0.44 -45.50 18.28
CA ASP A 312 0.44 -46.97 18.18
C ASP A 312 1.21 -47.46 16.94
N LEU A 313 1.19 -46.66 15.88
CA LEU A 313 1.93 -46.90 14.64
C LEU A 313 3.38 -46.38 14.69
N GLY A 314 3.79 -45.73 15.78
CA GLY A 314 5.12 -45.11 15.92
C GLY A 314 5.33 -43.88 15.03
N ALA A 315 4.25 -43.28 14.50
CA ALA A 315 4.34 -42.10 13.66
C ALA A 315 4.74 -40.87 14.49
N LYS A 316 5.72 -40.11 13.99
CA LYS A 316 6.11 -38.83 14.60
C LYS A 316 5.17 -37.72 14.14
N ILE A 317 4.83 -36.85 15.08
CA ILE A 317 3.91 -35.73 14.86
C ILE A 317 4.64 -34.68 14.01
N PRO A 318 4.06 -34.23 12.88
CA PRO A 318 4.59 -33.09 12.15
C PRO A 318 4.44 -31.84 13.04
N LYS A 319 5.55 -31.16 13.33
CA LYS A 319 5.53 -30.02 14.26
C LYS A 319 4.86 -28.78 13.66
N GLY A 320 4.90 -28.66 12.34
CA GLY A 320 4.25 -27.58 11.63
C GLY A 320 4.05 -27.83 10.15
N ALA A 321 3.16 -27.01 9.56
CA ALA A 321 2.87 -26.99 8.15
C ALA A 321 2.89 -25.56 7.60
N MET A 322 3.42 -25.42 6.38
CA MET A 322 3.42 -24.18 5.62
C MET A 322 2.31 -24.23 4.57
N LEU A 323 1.34 -23.32 4.67
CA LEU A 323 0.32 -23.08 3.66
C LEU A 323 0.87 -22.07 2.64
N THR A 324 0.96 -22.50 1.39
CA THR A 324 1.58 -21.72 0.32
C THR A 324 0.57 -21.52 -0.81
N GLY A 325 0.61 -20.40 -1.51
CA GLY A 325 -0.26 -20.17 -2.66
C GLY A 325 -0.60 -18.71 -2.88
N PRO A 326 -1.28 -18.37 -3.98
CA PRO A 326 -1.66 -16.99 -4.31
C PRO A 326 -2.47 -16.32 -3.18
N PRO A 327 -2.45 -14.98 -3.09
CA PRO A 327 -3.32 -14.27 -2.15
C PRO A 327 -4.80 -14.57 -2.46
N GLY A 328 -5.65 -14.58 -1.43
CA GLY A 328 -7.09 -14.77 -1.61
C GLY A 328 -7.57 -16.22 -1.81
N THR A 329 -6.70 -17.23 -1.73
CA THR A 329 -7.10 -18.65 -1.84
C THR A 329 -7.63 -19.27 -0.54
N GLY A 330 -7.82 -18.48 0.52
CA GLY A 330 -8.41 -18.98 1.77
C GLY A 330 -7.44 -19.64 2.75
N LYS A 331 -6.11 -19.43 2.64
CA LYS A 331 -5.10 -19.98 3.58
C LYS A 331 -5.44 -19.72 5.06
N THR A 332 -5.74 -18.47 5.41
CA THR A 332 -6.12 -18.07 6.77
C THR A 332 -7.48 -18.64 7.19
N LEU A 333 -8.41 -18.79 6.24
CA LEU A 333 -9.72 -19.40 6.49
C LEU A 333 -9.57 -20.90 6.79
N LEU A 334 -8.75 -21.59 6.02
CA LEU A 334 -8.45 -23.00 6.17
C LEU A 334 -7.75 -23.30 7.51
N ALA A 335 -6.81 -22.45 7.94
CA ALA A 335 -6.20 -22.55 9.26
C ALA A 335 -7.21 -22.36 10.41
N LYS A 336 -8.14 -21.39 10.28
CA LYS A 336 -9.21 -21.19 11.26
C LYS A 336 -10.20 -22.37 11.29
N ALA A 337 -10.59 -22.88 10.13
CA ALA A 337 -11.43 -24.06 10.01
C ALA A 337 -10.79 -25.30 10.67
N THR A 338 -9.48 -25.46 10.53
CA THR A 338 -8.72 -26.53 11.20
C THR A 338 -8.89 -26.50 12.71
N ALA A 339 -8.83 -25.31 13.31
CA ALA A 339 -9.00 -25.13 14.76
C ALA A 339 -10.45 -25.34 15.22
N GLY A 340 -11.42 -24.86 14.43
CA GLY A 340 -12.85 -25.10 14.69
C GLY A 340 -13.19 -26.59 14.65
N GLU A 341 -12.66 -27.32 13.68
CA GLU A 341 -12.92 -28.74 13.50
C GLU A 341 -12.21 -29.61 14.54
N ALA A 342 -11.01 -29.22 14.97
CA ALA A 342 -10.29 -29.86 16.08
C ALA A 342 -10.84 -29.46 17.47
N ASN A 343 -11.67 -28.41 17.56
CA ASN A 343 -12.18 -27.83 18.80
C ASN A 343 -11.06 -27.47 19.80
N VAL A 344 -9.99 -26.83 19.29
CA VAL A 344 -8.83 -26.39 20.09
C VAL A 344 -8.65 -24.86 20.01
N PRO A 345 -8.01 -24.23 21.01
CA PRO A 345 -7.69 -22.81 20.95
C PRO A 345 -6.85 -22.45 19.72
N PHE A 346 -7.16 -21.30 19.11
CA PHE A 346 -6.46 -20.76 17.95
C PHE A 346 -5.73 -19.49 18.32
N ILE A 347 -4.40 -19.52 18.25
CA ILE A 347 -3.54 -18.37 18.50
C ILE A 347 -3.06 -17.84 17.15
N THR A 348 -3.37 -16.59 16.84
CA THR A 348 -3.00 -15.97 15.55
C THR A 348 -2.08 -14.79 15.75
N VAL A 349 -1.03 -14.72 14.92
CA VAL A 349 -0.06 -13.61 14.87
C VAL A 349 0.26 -13.32 13.41
N SER A 350 0.40 -12.04 13.03
CA SER A 350 0.94 -11.67 11.71
C SER A 350 2.46 -11.56 11.80
N GLY A 351 3.17 -12.09 10.81
CA GLY A 351 4.63 -12.02 10.70
C GLY A 351 5.16 -10.60 10.71
N SER A 352 4.37 -9.65 10.19
CA SER A 352 4.68 -8.22 10.20
C SER A 352 4.74 -7.63 11.62
N GLU A 353 4.08 -8.25 12.61
CA GLU A 353 4.11 -7.80 14.01
C GLU A 353 5.46 -8.06 14.70
N PHE A 354 6.35 -8.86 14.12
CA PHE A 354 7.66 -9.08 14.72
C PHE A 354 8.71 -8.06 14.26
N LEU A 355 8.44 -7.31 13.19
CA LEU A 355 9.35 -6.29 12.67
C LEU A 355 9.15 -4.99 13.44
N GLU A 356 10.15 -4.61 14.24
CA GLU A 356 10.10 -3.42 15.09
C GLU A 356 11.40 -2.62 14.99
N MET A 357 11.32 -1.31 15.26
CA MET A 357 12.51 -0.43 15.23
C MET A 357 13.52 -0.75 16.35
N PHE A 358 13.07 -1.42 17.41
CA PHE A 358 13.89 -1.73 18.58
C PHE A 358 14.47 -3.14 18.49
N VAL A 359 15.81 -3.21 18.46
CA VAL A 359 16.54 -4.47 18.45
C VAL A 359 16.16 -5.32 19.67
N GLY A 360 15.82 -6.58 19.44
CA GLY A 360 15.51 -7.54 20.50
C GLY A 360 14.04 -7.62 20.92
N VAL A 361 13.18 -6.72 20.42
CA VAL A 361 11.73 -6.82 20.64
C VAL A 361 11.14 -8.00 19.86
N GLY A 362 11.49 -8.18 18.59
CA GLY A 362 11.04 -9.30 17.76
C GLY A 362 11.32 -10.68 18.40
N PRO A 363 12.57 -11.01 18.78
CA PRO A 363 12.88 -12.27 19.47
C PRO A 363 12.17 -12.42 20.82
N SER A 364 11.88 -11.34 21.54
CA SER A 364 11.09 -11.43 22.78
C SER A 364 9.64 -11.81 22.50
N ARG A 365 9.00 -11.19 21.51
CA ARG A 365 7.62 -11.50 21.11
C ARG A 365 7.47 -12.94 20.63
N VAL A 366 8.46 -13.46 19.90
CA VAL A 366 8.49 -14.87 19.48
C VAL A 366 8.49 -15.80 20.71
N ARG A 367 9.35 -15.54 21.71
CA ARG A 367 9.40 -16.34 22.94
C ARG A 367 8.08 -16.30 23.72
N ASP A 368 7.48 -15.11 23.85
CA ASP A 368 6.22 -14.92 24.55
C ASP A 368 5.04 -15.61 23.84
N MET A 369 5.00 -15.52 22.51
CA MET A 369 4.03 -16.23 21.67
C MET A 369 4.10 -17.75 21.89
N PHE A 370 5.31 -18.32 21.83
CA PHE A 370 5.49 -19.76 22.08
C PHE A 370 5.22 -20.15 23.53
N ALA A 371 5.52 -19.27 24.50
CA ALA A 371 5.14 -19.50 25.89
C ALA A 371 3.61 -19.50 26.08
N MET A 372 2.88 -18.68 25.35
CA MET A 372 1.41 -18.68 25.33
C MET A 372 0.86 -19.97 24.69
N ALA A 373 1.43 -20.41 23.56
CA ALA A 373 1.04 -21.66 22.92
C ALA A 373 1.24 -22.87 23.86
N ARG A 374 2.40 -22.96 24.54
CA ARG A 374 2.66 -24.03 25.52
C ARG A 374 1.67 -24.07 26.68
N LYS A 375 1.18 -22.91 27.13
CA LYS A 375 0.19 -22.83 28.23
C LYS A 375 -1.21 -23.30 27.82
N ASN A 376 -1.54 -23.22 26.54
CA ASN A 376 -2.87 -23.53 26.00
C ASN A 376 -2.87 -24.84 25.20
N ALA A 377 -1.84 -25.68 25.33
CA ALA A 377 -1.78 -26.97 24.65
C ALA A 377 -2.90 -27.92 25.12
N PRO A 378 -3.57 -28.66 24.22
CA PRO A 378 -3.38 -28.67 22.77
C PRO A 378 -3.97 -27.41 22.09
N CYS A 379 -3.19 -26.77 21.22
CA CYS A 379 -3.63 -25.59 20.46
C CYS A 379 -2.99 -25.52 19.08
N ILE A 380 -3.58 -24.70 18.21
CA ILE A 380 -3.00 -24.34 16.91
C ILE A 380 -2.43 -22.93 16.99
N LEU A 381 -1.15 -22.80 16.62
CA LEU A 381 -0.47 -21.53 16.48
C LEU A 381 -0.37 -21.18 14.99
N PHE A 382 -1.00 -20.08 14.58
CA PHE A 382 -1.01 -19.61 13.20
C PHE A 382 -0.19 -18.33 13.02
N ILE A 383 0.78 -18.37 12.10
CA ILE A 383 1.61 -17.24 11.71
C ILE A 383 1.28 -16.85 10.25
N ASP A 384 0.54 -15.77 10.07
CA ASP A 384 0.26 -15.23 8.72
C ASP A 384 1.45 -14.41 8.20
N GLU A 385 1.59 -14.26 6.89
CA GLU A 385 2.67 -13.47 6.26
C GLU A 385 4.08 -13.78 6.84
N ILE A 386 4.40 -15.06 6.98
CA ILE A 386 5.69 -15.48 7.58
C ILE A 386 6.89 -14.98 6.77
N ASP A 387 6.72 -14.62 5.51
CA ASP A 387 7.75 -14.00 4.67
C ASP A 387 8.25 -12.64 5.19
N ALA A 388 7.49 -11.95 6.05
CA ALA A 388 7.95 -10.76 6.75
C ALA A 388 9.15 -11.05 7.67
N VAL A 389 9.18 -12.21 8.34
CA VAL A 389 10.30 -12.63 9.22
C VAL A 389 11.21 -13.68 8.60
N GLY A 390 10.67 -14.46 7.66
CA GLY A 390 11.29 -15.66 7.13
C GLY A 390 12.12 -15.42 5.87
N ARG A 391 12.38 -14.18 5.47
CA ARG A 391 13.11 -13.87 4.23
C ARG A 391 14.54 -14.43 4.27
N LYS A 392 15.01 -14.95 3.13
CA LYS A 392 16.35 -15.52 2.97
C LYS A 392 17.42 -14.49 3.33
N ARG A 393 18.40 -14.95 4.12
CA ARG A 393 19.62 -14.22 4.47
C ARG A 393 20.43 -13.98 3.20
N GLY A 394 20.49 -12.75 2.70
CA GLY A 394 21.16 -12.52 1.43
C GLY A 394 21.11 -11.08 0.92
N GLY A 395 22.25 -10.41 1.04
CA GLY A 395 22.52 -9.12 0.42
C GLY A 395 23.45 -8.32 1.33
N LYS A 396 24.62 -7.90 0.83
CA LYS A 396 25.53 -6.95 1.51
C LYS A 396 24.87 -5.55 1.58
N SER A 397 23.73 -5.43 2.27
CA SER A 397 23.02 -4.18 2.43
C SER A 397 23.16 -3.72 3.89
N PHE A 398 23.72 -2.53 4.06
CA PHE A 398 24.07 -1.92 5.34
C PHE A 398 22.80 -1.68 6.19
N GLY A 399 22.71 -2.34 7.36
CA GLY A 399 22.01 -1.81 8.55
C GLY A 399 20.61 -2.33 8.89
N GLY A 400 19.83 -2.92 7.96
CA GLY A 400 18.43 -3.30 8.21
C GLY A 400 18.16 -4.79 8.46
N HIS A 401 19.08 -5.69 8.10
CA HIS A 401 18.83 -7.14 8.13
C HIS A 401 19.04 -7.81 9.50
N SER A 402 19.71 -7.17 10.45
CA SER A 402 20.11 -7.81 11.70
C SER A 402 18.95 -8.14 12.63
N GLU A 403 17.89 -7.32 12.67
CA GLU A 403 16.73 -7.56 13.53
C GLU A 403 15.89 -8.73 13.02
N GLN A 404 15.55 -8.71 11.73
CA GLN A 404 14.80 -9.77 11.05
C GLN A 404 15.52 -11.13 11.19
N GLU A 405 16.84 -11.15 11.01
CA GLU A 405 17.64 -12.38 11.16
C GLU A 405 17.63 -12.91 12.60
N ASN A 406 17.73 -12.02 13.59
CA ASN A 406 17.68 -12.41 15.01
C ASN A 406 16.30 -12.98 15.38
N THR A 407 15.23 -12.35 14.90
CA THR A 407 13.85 -12.80 15.09
C THR A 407 13.62 -14.16 14.42
N LEU A 408 14.10 -14.34 13.19
CA LEU A 408 14.06 -15.63 12.49
C LEU A 408 14.82 -16.71 13.25
N ASN A 409 16.04 -16.44 13.70
CA ASN A 409 16.82 -17.41 14.48
C ASN A 409 16.08 -17.82 15.77
N GLN A 410 15.45 -16.87 16.46
CA GLN A 410 14.67 -17.19 17.65
C GLN A 410 13.46 -18.08 17.32
N LEU A 411 12.77 -17.83 16.21
CA LEU A 411 11.67 -18.68 15.74
C LEU A 411 12.17 -20.11 15.49
N LEU A 412 13.33 -20.27 14.85
CA LEU A 412 13.94 -21.58 14.61
C LEU A 412 14.29 -22.31 15.92
N VAL A 413 14.84 -21.59 16.91
CA VAL A 413 15.17 -22.15 18.23
C VAL A 413 13.92 -22.61 18.98
N GLU A 414 12.84 -21.84 18.95
CA GLU A 414 11.57 -22.25 19.58
C GLU A 414 10.94 -23.45 18.87
N MET A 415 11.00 -23.51 17.53
CA MET A 415 10.52 -24.66 16.74
C MET A 415 11.30 -25.95 17.03
N ASP A 416 12.63 -25.86 17.11
CA ASP A 416 13.49 -27.00 17.42
C ASP A 416 13.32 -27.44 18.89
N GLY A 417 13.06 -26.47 19.79
CA GLY A 417 12.87 -26.65 21.23
C GLY A 417 11.56 -27.33 21.65
N PHE A 418 10.62 -27.59 20.72
CA PHE A 418 9.43 -28.40 21.02
C PHE A 418 9.79 -29.86 21.21
N ASN A 419 9.52 -30.38 22.41
CA ASN A 419 9.41 -31.82 22.62
C ASN A 419 8.16 -32.32 21.89
N THR A 420 8.23 -33.51 21.29
CA THR A 420 7.09 -34.15 20.60
C THR A 420 5.86 -34.36 21.50
N THR A 421 6.00 -34.16 22.81
CA THR A 421 4.95 -34.35 23.81
C THR A 421 4.01 -33.16 23.99
N THR A 422 4.33 -31.96 23.49
CA THR A 422 3.53 -30.75 23.83
C THR A 422 2.27 -30.52 22.98
N ASN A 423 1.88 -31.40 22.06
CA ASN A 423 0.63 -31.31 21.27
C ASN A 423 0.30 -29.90 20.72
N VAL A 424 1.31 -29.14 20.31
CA VAL A 424 1.15 -27.83 19.66
C VAL A 424 1.45 -28.02 18.17
N VAL A 425 0.53 -27.57 17.33
CA VAL A 425 0.70 -27.57 15.86
C VAL A 425 0.93 -26.14 15.40
N VAL A 426 2.03 -25.90 14.67
CA VAL A 426 2.36 -24.59 14.12
C VAL A 426 2.01 -24.53 12.64
N LEU A 427 1.02 -23.71 12.28
CA LEU A 427 0.65 -23.43 10.89
C LEU A 427 1.21 -22.06 10.49
N ALA A 428 1.79 -21.96 9.31
CA ALA A 428 2.22 -20.68 8.75
C ALA A 428 1.65 -20.48 7.35
N ALA A 429 1.39 -19.24 6.95
CA ALA A 429 0.94 -18.92 5.60
C ALA A 429 1.91 -17.95 4.90
N THR A 430 2.15 -18.19 3.61
CA THR A 430 2.89 -17.25 2.75
C THR A 430 2.33 -17.23 1.33
N ASN A 431 2.50 -16.10 0.66
CA ASN A 431 2.27 -15.98 -0.78
C ASN A 431 3.52 -16.28 -1.61
N ARG A 432 4.71 -16.27 -0.99
CA ARG A 432 6.01 -16.31 -1.68
C ARG A 432 6.98 -17.25 -0.98
N VAL A 433 6.97 -18.52 -1.39
CA VAL A 433 7.86 -19.56 -0.84
C VAL A 433 9.32 -19.37 -1.29
N ASP A 434 9.50 -18.77 -2.46
CA ASP A 434 10.79 -18.54 -3.11
C ASP A 434 11.72 -17.62 -2.32
N ILE A 435 11.16 -16.63 -1.61
CA ILE A 435 11.92 -15.68 -0.80
C ILE A 435 12.22 -16.20 0.61
N LEU A 436 11.63 -17.33 1.03
CA LEU A 436 11.81 -17.86 2.38
C LEU A 436 13.19 -18.50 2.58
N ASP A 437 13.69 -18.42 3.81
CA ASP A 437 14.88 -19.14 4.25
C ASP A 437 14.61 -20.64 4.25
N LYS A 438 15.43 -21.39 3.51
CA LYS A 438 15.38 -22.85 3.44
C LYS A 438 15.51 -23.51 4.82
N ALA A 439 16.06 -22.82 5.82
CA ALA A 439 16.12 -23.29 7.19
C ALA A 439 14.72 -23.53 7.79
N LEU A 440 13.71 -22.73 7.45
CA LEU A 440 12.34 -22.91 7.93
C LEU A 440 11.70 -24.20 7.40
N LEU A 441 12.05 -24.58 6.18
CA LEU A 441 11.49 -25.72 5.44
C LEU A 441 12.18 -27.06 5.76
N ARG A 442 13.09 -27.10 6.74
CA ARG A 442 13.79 -28.32 7.12
C ARG A 442 12.91 -29.22 8.01
N PRO A 443 13.07 -30.55 7.92
CA PRO A 443 12.41 -31.48 8.84
C PRO A 443 12.70 -31.17 10.31
N GLY A 444 11.68 -31.28 11.17
CA GLY A 444 11.64 -30.80 12.55
C GLY A 444 11.05 -29.39 12.73
N ARG A 445 10.60 -28.71 11.67
CA ARG A 445 10.08 -27.33 11.68
C ARG A 445 8.77 -27.25 10.89
N PHE A 446 8.79 -26.67 9.69
CA PHE A 446 7.68 -26.75 8.73
C PHE A 446 7.88 -27.96 7.83
N ASP A 447 7.51 -29.12 8.38
CA ASP A 447 7.75 -30.44 7.79
C ASP A 447 6.85 -30.71 6.59
N ARG A 448 5.65 -30.10 6.61
CA ARG A 448 4.67 -30.18 5.52
C ARG A 448 4.61 -28.85 4.79
N GLN A 449 4.56 -28.92 3.47
CA GLN A 449 4.29 -27.78 2.60
C GLN A 449 3.02 -28.10 1.81
N ILE A 450 1.96 -27.39 2.15
CA ILE A 450 0.64 -27.59 1.57
C ILE A 450 0.41 -26.44 0.60
N TYR A 451 0.34 -26.75 -0.69
CA TYR A 451 0.04 -25.77 -1.72
C TYR A 451 -1.47 -25.63 -1.88
N VAL A 452 -1.98 -24.42 -1.69
CA VAL A 452 -3.39 -24.06 -1.87
C VAL A 452 -3.50 -23.29 -3.20
N PRO A 453 -3.83 -23.97 -4.31
CA PRO A 453 -3.94 -23.34 -5.62
C PRO A 453 -5.11 -22.35 -5.69
N ALA A 454 -5.17 -21.58 -6.78
CA ALA A 454 -6.41 -20.92 -7.16
C ALA A 454 -7.45 -21.98 -7.56
N PRO A 455 -8.75 -21.79 -7.26
CA PRO A 455 -9.77 -22.80 -7.46
C PRO A 455 -10.07 -23.06 -8.94
N ASP A 456 -10.24 -24.33 -9.28
CA ASP A 456 -10.71 -24.79 -10.59
C ASP A 456 -12.19 -24.48 -10.80
N ILE A 457 -12.73 -24.71 -12.00
CA ILE A 457 -14.15 -24.45 -12.29
C ILE A 457 -15.12 -25.15 -11.32
N LYS A 458 -14.79 -26.38 -10.88
CA LYS A 458 -15.57 -27.13 -9.88
C LYS A 458 -15.47 -26.48 -8.50
N GLY A 459 -14.24 -26.20 -8.04
CA GLY A 459 -13.99 -25.51 -6.79
C GLY A 459 -14.64 -24.13 -6.72
N ARG A 460 -14.61 -23.35 -7.82
CA ARG A 460 -15.33 -22.07 -7.91
C ARG A 460 -16.82 -22.25 -7.70
N ALA A 461 -17.44 -23.26 -8.32
CA ALA A 461 -18.86 -23.54 -8.13
C ALA A 461 -19.17 -23.90 -6.66
N SER A 462 -18.32 -24.71 -6.01
CA SER A 462 -18.45 -25.03 -4.59
C SER A 462 -18.30 -23.80 -3.69
N ILE A 463 -17.33 -22.92 -3.98
CA ILE A 463 -17.13 -21.65 -3.25
C ILE A 463 -18.33 -20.71 -3.43
N PHE A 464 -18.88 -20.60 -4.64
CA PHE A 464 -20.13 -19.86 -4.87
C PHE A 464 -21.28 -20.45 -4.06
N LYS A 465 -21.44 -21.79 -3.98
CA LYS A 465 -22.48 -22.42 -3.15
C LYS A 465 -22.37 -21.99 -1.68
N VAL A 466 -21.16 -21.92 -1.12
CA VAL A 466 -20.93 -21.45 0.26
C VAL A 466 -21.36 -19.98 0.43
N HIS A 467 -20.89 -19.08 -0.45
CA HIS A 467 -21.16 -17.64 -0.33
C HIS A 467 -22.58 -17.22 -0.76
N LEU A 468 -23.26 -18.01 -1.59
CA LEU A 468 -24.68 -17.82 -1.93
C LEU A 468 -25.60 -18.28 -0.79
N GLY A 469 -25.14 -19.15 0.10
CA GLY A 469 -25.88 -19.63 1.28
C GLY A 469 -26.60 -18.52 2.06
N PRO A 470 -25.90 -17.48 2.56
CA PRO A 470 -26.50 -16.40 3.34
C PRO A 470 -27.28 -15.36 2.50
N LEU A 471 -27.17 -15.36 1.17
CA LEU A 471 -27.80 -14.36 0.32
C LEU A 471 -29.28 -14.67 0.03
N LYS A 472 -30.09 -13.62 -0.08
CA LYS A 472 -31.51 -13.69 -0.45
C LYS A 472 -31.66 -13.56 -1.97
N THR A 473 -31.94 -14.67 -2.63
CA THR A 473 -32.09 -14.76 -4.10
C THR A 473 -33.30 -15.63 -4.43
N ASP A 474 -34.06 -15.28 -5.46
CA ASP A 474 -35.18 -16.11 -5.95
C ASP A 474 -34.72 -17.19 -6.96
N LEU A 475 -33.46 -17.11 -7.39
CA LEU A 475 -32.81 -18.07 -8.29
C LEU A 475 -32.36 -19.33 -7.54
N ASP A 476 -32.34 -20.47 -8.22
CA ASP A 476 -31.70 -21.68 -7.70
C ASP A 476 -30.21 -21.43 -7.50
N LYS A 477 -29.76 -21.54 -6.24
CA LYS A 477 -28.38 -21.27 -5.84
C LYS A 477 -27.39 -22.24 -6.47
N THR A 478 -27.81 -23.48 -6.76
CA THR A 478 -26.93 -24.50 -7.33
C THR A 478 -26.62 -24.22 -8.80
N ASP A 479 -27.64 -23.97 -9.61
CA ASP A 479 -27.49 -23.58 -11.01
C ASP A 479 -26.82 -22.22 -11.15
N LEU A 480 -27.16 -21.26 -10.27
CA LEU A 480 -26.50 -19.96 -10.23
C LEU A 480 -25.00 -20.13 -9.95
N ALA A 481 -24.60 -20.97 -8.98
CA ALA A 481 -23.20 -21.22 -8.67
C ALA A 481 -22.43 -21.79 -9.87
N ARG A 482 -23.01 -22.75 -10.61
CA ARG A 482 -22.40 -23.31 -11.83
C ARG A 482 -22.23 -22.25 -12.92
N LYS A 483 -23.28 -21.46 -13.16
CA LYS A 483 -23.25 -20.37 -14.15
C LYS A 483 -22.23 -19.29 -13.79
N MET A 484 -22.14 -18.91 -12.53
CA MET A 484 -21.17 -17.93 -12.05
C MET A 484 -19.74 -18.45 -12.17
N ALA A 485 -19.49 -19.70 -11.79
CA ALA A 485 -18.17 -20.33 -11.90
C ALA A 485 -17.64 -20.36 -13.34
N ALA A 486 -18.53 -20.52 -14.33
CA ALA A 486 -18.19 -20.43 -15.74
C ALA A 486 -17.85 -18.98 -16.17
N LEU A 487 -18.52 -17.96 -15.62
CA LEU A 487 -18.28 -16.55 -15.99
C LEU A 487 -17.08 -15.90 -15.28
N THR A 488 -16.52 -16.54 -14.25
CA THR A 488 -15.41 -16.01 -13.45
C THR A 488 -14.15 -16.89 -13.50
N PRO A 489 -13.57 -17.17 -14.68
CA PRO A 489 -12.35 -17.96 -14.75
C PRO A 489 -11.17 -17.22 -14.12
N GLY A 490 -10.29 -17.97 -13.46
CA GLY A 490 -9.10 -17.43 -12.77
C GLY A 490 -9.38 -16.67 -11.48
N PHE A 491 -10.63 -16.56 -11.02
CA PHE A 491 -10.97 -15.89 -9.77
C PHE A 491 -10.51 -16.69 -8.56
N THR A 492 -9.99 -16.00 -7.54
CA THR A 492 -9.68 -16.61 -6.24
C THR A 492 -10.94 -16.70 -5.36
N GLY A 493 -10.88 -17.47 -4.27
CA GLY A 493 -12.00 -17.56 -3.33
C GLY A 493 -12.40 -16.20 -2.73
N ALA A 494 -11.43 -15.34 -2.47
CA ALA A 494 -11.67 -13.97 -2.01
C ALA A 494 -12.37 -13.10 -3.08
N ASP A 495 -12.01 -13.26 -4.36
CA ASP A 495 -12.68 -12.54 -5.45
C ASP A 495 -14.14 -12.98 -5.58
N ILE A 496 -14.41 -14.28 -5.45
CA ILE A 496 -15.78 -14.84 -5.47
C ILE A 496 -16.62 -14.31 -4.31
N ALA A 497 -16.05 -14.28 -3.09
CA ALA A 497 -16.71 -13.70 -1.93
C ALA A 497 -17.04 -12.22 -2.17
N ASN A 498 -16.12 -11.49 -2.81
CA ASN A 498 -16.32 -10.09 -3.16
C ASN A 498 -17.42 -9.90 -4.22
N VAL A 499 -17.48 -10.76 -5.26
CA VAL A 499 -18.56 -10.74 -6.26
C VAL A 499 -19.92 -10.94 -5.59
N CYS A 500 -20.05 -11.92 -4.71
CA CYS A 500 -21.30 -12.20 -3.99
C CYS A 500 -21.74 -11.00 -3.14
N ASN A 501 -20.79 -10.36 -2.44
CA ASN A 501 -21.06 -9.19 -1.61
C ASN A 501 -21.43 -7.96 -2.46
N GLU A 502 -20.69 -7.68 -3.54
CA GLU A 502 -20.97 -6.57 -4.45
C GLU A 502 -22.33 -6.74 -5.15
N ALA A 503 -22.72 -7.96 -5.51
CA ALA A 503 -24.05 -8.23 -6.08
C ALA A 503 -25.17 -7.86 -5.09
N ALA A 504 -24.99 -8.16 -3.80
CA ALA A 504 -25.93 -7.75 -2.76
C ALA A 504 -25.96 -6.23 -2.56
N LEU A 505 -24.80 -5.57 -2.59
CA LEU A 505 -24.70 -4.11 -2.46
C LEU A 505 -25.33 -3.37 -3.64
N ILE A 506 -25.18 -3.90 -4.86
CA ILE A 506 -25.83 -3.38 -6.07
C ILE A 506 -27.35 -3.54 -5.95
N ALA A 507 -27.82 -4.73 -5.56
CA ALA A 507 -29.25 -4.98 -5.35
C ALA A 507 -29.85 -4.01 -4.32
N ALA A 508 -29.16 -3.80 -3.20
CA ALA A 508 -29.57 -2.89 -2.15
C ALA A 508 -29.58 -1.42 -2.62
N ARG A 509 -28.62 -1.02 -3.45
CA ARG A 509 -28.57 0.33 -4.04
C ARG A 509 -29.77 0.61 -4.94
N ASP A 510 -30.21 -0.39 -5.69
CA ASP A 510 -31.36 -0.29 -6.59
C ASP A 510 -32.70 -0.53 -5.85
N LEU A 511 -32.67 -0.68 -4.51
CA LEU A 511 -33.82 -0.96 -3.65
C LEU A 511 -34.59 -2.23 -4.05
N ASN A 512 -33.88 -3.23 -4.56
CA ASN A 512 -34.47 -4.53 -4.91
C ASN A 512 -34.60 -5.45 -3.68
N GLU A 513 -35.71 -6.17 -3.56
CA GLU A 513 -35.98 -7.07 -2.42
C GLU A 513 -35.20 -8.40 -2.47
N SER A 514 -34.73 -8.78 -3.66
CA SER A 514 -33.95 -9.99 -3.92
C SER A 514 -32.85 -9.70 -4.96
N ILE A 515 -31.78 -10.50 -4.93
CA ILE A 515 -30.67 -10.36 -5.88
C ILE A 515 -31.01 -11.14 -7.17
N VAL A 516 -31.04 -10.44 -8.30
CA VAL A 516 -31.23 -11.03 -9.64
C VAL A 516 -29.90 -11.25 -10.36
N MET A 517 -29.92 -12.07 -11.42
CA MET A 517 -28.76 -12.40 -12.26
C MET A 517 -27.99 -11.16 -12.74
N LYS A 518 -28.71 -10.10 -13.16
CA LYS A 518 -28.12 -8.84 -13.61
C LYS A 518 -27.18 -8.21 -12.57
N HIS A 519 -27.48 -8.34 -11.28
CA HIS A 519 -26.62 -7.79 -10.22
C HIS A 519 -25.30 -8.56 -10.12
N PHE A 520 -25.32 -9.89 -10.32
CA PHE A 520 -24.11 -10.69 -10.34
C PHE A 520 -23.23 -10.36 -11.55
N GLU A 521 -23.82 -10.22 -12.73
CA GLU A 521 -23.08 -9.82 -13.94
C GLU A 521 -22.41 -8.45 -13.74
N GLN A 522 -23.13 -7.46 -13.19
CA GLN A 522 -22.56 -6.16 -12.87
C GLN A 522 -21.48 -6.23 -11.77
N ALA A 523 -21.62 -7.12 -10.79
CA ALA A 523 -20.62 -7.33 -9.75
C ALA A 523 -19.33 -7.91 -10.33
N ILE A 524 -19.42 -8.91 -11.22
CA ILE A 524 -18.27 -9.48 -11.94
C ILE A 524 -17.56 -8.38 -12.73
N GLU A 525 -18.29 -7.58 -13.51
CA GLU A 525 -17.71 -6.47 -14.27
C GLU A 525 -17.00 -5.47 -13.36
N ARG A 526 -17.61 -5.14 -12.22
CA ARG A 526 -17.03 -4.22 -11.26
C ARG A 526 -15.75 -4.75 -10.63
N VAL A 527 -15.67 -6.06 -10.35
CA VAL A 527 -14.46 -6.70 -9.81
C VAL A 527 -13.34 -6.74 -10.86
N ILE A 528 -13.66 -7.04 -12.13
CA ILE A 528 -12.65 -7.13 -13.21
C ILE A 528 -12.18 -5.75 -13.67
N ALA A 529 -13.12 -4.90 -14.08
CA ALA A 529 -12.81 -3.64 -14.78
C ALA A 529 -12.85 -2.42 -13.86
N GLY A 530 -13.35 -2.57 -12.63
CA GLY A 530 -13.45 -1.50 -11.66
C GLY A 530 -14.72 -0.64 -11.80
N MET A 531 -14.70 0.51 -11.13
CA MET A 531 -15.86 1.40 -11.08
C MET A 531 -16.16 2.03 -12.44
N GLU A 532 -17.44 2.05 -12.80
CA GLU A 532 -17.97 2.76 -13.97
C GLU A 532 -17.86 4.27 -13.78
N LYS A 533 -17.28 4.97 -14.76
CA LYS A 533 -17.16 6.43 -14.73
C LYS A 533 -18.30 7.09 -15.49
N LYS A 534 -19.46 7.23 -14.84
CA LYS A 534 -20.64 7.89 -15.43
C LYS A 534 -20.43 9.37 -15.81
N THR A 535 -19.46 10.05 -15.20
CA THR A 535 -19.20 11.48 -15.43
C THR A 535 -18.23 11.77 -16.57
N ASN A 536 -17.39 10.81 -16.97
CA ASN A 536 -16.46 10.99 -18.08
C ASN A 536 -17.18 10.65 -19.39
N VAL A 537 -17.94 11.60 -19.90
CA VAL A 537 -18.55 11.47 -21.22
C VAL A 537 -17.47 11.70 -22.27
N LEU A 538 -17.10 10.64 -22.99
CA LEU A 538 -16.20 10.72 -24.14
C LEU A 538 -16.84 11.57 -25.23
N SER A 539 -16.04 12.33 -25.97
CA SER A 539 -16.54 13.01 -27.16
C SER A 539 -17.06 11.97 -28.18
N PRO A 540 -18.01 12.33 -29.07
CA PRO A 540 -18.52 11.39 -30.06
C PRO A 540 -17.43 10.77 -30.96
N GLU A 541 -16.38 11.53 -31.28
CA GLU A 541 -15.23 11.04 -32.04
C GLU A 541 -14.36 10.05 -31.26
N GLU A 542 -14.11 10.32 -29.98
CA GLU A 542 -13.39 9.39 -29.10
C GLU A 542 -14.21 8.11 -28.89
N LYS A 543 -15.51 8.25 -28.63
CA LYS A 543 -16.42 7.10 -28.49
C LYS A 543 -16.44 6.24 -29.75
N ARG A 544 -16.44 6.88 -30.94
CA ARG A 544 -16.28 6.19 -32.23
C ARG A 544 -14.93 5.48 -32.30
N THR A 545 -13.84 6.13 -31.91
CA THR A 545 -12.52 5.50 -31.95
C THR A 545 -12.44 4.27 -31.04
N VAL A 546 -12.95 4.37 -29.82
CA VAL A 546 -13.02 3.26 -28.86
C VAL A 546 -13.91 2.13 -29.38
N ALA A 547 -15.07 2.42 -29.98
CA ALA A 547 -15.94 1.39 -30.53
C ALA A 547 -15.27 0.57 -31.64
N TYR A 548 -14.51 1.21 -32.53
CA TYR A 548 -13.77 0.51 -33.58
C TYR A 548 -12.55 -0.23 -33.02
N HIS A 549 -11.93 0.29 -31.96
CA HIS A 549 -10.85 -0.39 -31.24
C HIS A 549 -11.36 -1.70 -30.61
N GLU A 550 -12.42 -1.65 -29.81
CA GLU A 550 -13.01 -2.83 -29.16
C GLU A 550 -13.60 -3.81 -30.18
N ALA A 551 -14.23 -3.32 -31.25
CA ALA A 551 -14.69 -4.16 -32.35
C ALA A 551 -13.53 -4.90 -33.05
N GLY A 552 -12.36 -4.27 -33.16
CA GLY A 552 -11.15 -4.88 -33.68
C GLY A 552 -10.70 -6.09 -32.87
N HIS A 553 -10.68 -5.96 -31.54
CA HIS A 553 -10.41 -7.08 -30.65
C HIS A 553 -11.46 -8.20 -30.77
N ALA A 554 -12.74 -7.82 -30.73
CA ALA A 554 -13.86 -8.75 -30.77
C ALA A 554 -13.89 -9.59 -32.05
N VAL A 555 -13.75 -8.94 -33.22
CA VAL A 555 -13.77 -9.62 -34.53
C VAL A 555 -12.52 -10.47 -34.73
N CYS A 556 -11.35 -9.97 -34.35
CA CYS A 556 -10.11 -10.76 -34.40
C CYS A 556 -10.24 -12.03 -33.53
N GLY A 557 -10.72 -11.88 -32.29
CA GLY A 557 -11.00 -12.99 -31.38
C GLY A 557 -12.05 -13.97 -31.90
N TRP A 558 -13.02 -13.52 -32.70
CA TRP A 558 -14.05 -14.39 -33.28
C TRP A 558 -13.51 -15.32 -34.39
N PHE A 559 -12.66 -14.78 -35.28
CA PHE A 559 -12.18 -15.50 -36.47
C PHE A 559 -10.83 -16.19 -36.30
N LEU A 560 -10.14 -16.01 -35.17
CA LEU A 560 -8.97 -16.82 -34.82
C LEU A 560 -9.43 -18.16 -34.21
N GLU A 561 -8.66 -19.22 -34.41
CA GLU A 561 -9.02 -20.57 -33.96
C GLU A 561 -8.72 -20.75 -32.47
N HIS A 562 -7.55 -20.29 -32.05
CA HIS A 562 -7.04 -20.53 -30.71
C HIS A 562 -7.27 -19.37 -29.74
N SER A 563 -7.95 -18.31 -30.16
CA SER A 563 -8.37 -17.22 -29.29
C SER A 563 -9.41 -17.67 -28.26
N ASP A 564 -9.31 -17.08 -27.09
CA ASP A 564 -10.27 -17.27 -25.99
C ASP A 564 -11.68 -16.78 -26.44
N PRO A 565 -12.76 -17.53 -26.15
CA PRO A 565 -14.13 -17.11 -26.48
C PRO A 565 -14.49 -15.76 -25.89
N LEU A 566 -15.20 -14.94 -26.67
CA LEU A 566 -15.66 -13.62 -26.25
C LEU A 566 -16.98 -13.76 -25.48
N LEU A 567 -17.03 -13.23 -24.26
CA LEU A 567 -18.27 -13.18 -23.47
C LEU A 567 -19.03 -11.89 -23.73
N LYS A 568 -18.32 -10.76 -23.69
CA LYS A 568 -18.91 -9.43 -23.70
C LYS A 568 -17.93 -8.37 -24.17
N VAL A 569 -18.44 -7.34 -24.84
CA VAL A 569 -17.67 -6.15 -25.25
C VAL A 569 -18.41 -4.91 -24.77
N SER A 570 -17.68 -3.93 -24.25
CA SER A 570 -18.26 -2.69 -23.75
C SER A 570 -17.35 -1.49 -24.05
N ILE A 571 -17.96 -0.39 -24.48
CA ILE A 571 -17.28 0.90 -24.69
C ILE A 571 -17.50 1.87 -23.52
N ILE A 572 -18.05 1.38 -22.40
CA ILE A 572 -18.26 2.17 -21.19
C ILE A 572 -16.94 2.28 -20.43
N PRO A 573 -16.46 3.50 -20.11
CA PRO A 573 -15.18 3.69 -19.44
C PRO A 573 -15.24 3.16 -18.00
N ARG A 574 -14.29 2.27 -17.68
CA ARG A 574 -14.13 1.66 -16.35
C ARG A 574 -12.67 1.74 -15.90
N GLY A 575 -12.46 2.17 -14.66
CA GLY A 575 -11.11 2.26 -14.09
C GLY A 575 -10.15 3.12 -14.94
N LYS A 576 -9.09 2.49 -15.46
CA LYS A 576 -8.09 3.12 -16.34
C LYS A 576 -8.37 2.95 -17.85
N GLY A 577 -9.29 2.06 -18.22
CA GLY A 577 -9.64 1.78 -19.62
C GLY A 577 -10.81 2.62 -20.12
N LEU A 578 -10.83 2.89 -21.43
CA LEU A 578 -11.93 3.58 -22.12
C LEU A 578 -12.99 2.61 -22.67
N GLY A 579 -12.61 1.36 -22.92
CA GLY A 579 -13.45 0.22 -23.25
C GLY A 579 -12.82 -1.05 -22.68
N TYR A 580 -13.54 -2.17 -22.78
CA TYR A 580 -12.99 -3.49 -22.48
C TYR A 580 -13.73 -4.59 -23.24
N ALA A 581 -12.97 -5.63 -23.62
CA ALA A 581 -13.48 -6.91 -24.08
C ALA A 581 -13.21 -7.98 -23.03
N GLN A 582 -14.26 -8.67 -22.60
CA GLN A 582 -14.19 -9.78 -21.65
C GLN A 582 -14.11 -11.10 -22.40
N TYR A 583 -13.02 -11.82 -22.19
CA TYR A 583 -12.78 -13.15 -22.73
C TYR A 583 -12.96 -14.20 -21.64
N LEU A 584 -13.30 -15.41 -22.07
CA LEU A 584 -13.33 -16.61 -21.24
C LEU A 584 -12.02 -17.39 -21.44
N PRO A 585 -10.95 -17.12 -20.66
CA PRO A 585 -9.73 -17.90 -20.75
C PRO A 585 -10.01 -19.39 -20.51
N LYS A 586 -9.39 -20.23 -21.35
CA LYS A 586 -9.41 -21.67 -21.15
C LYS A 586 -8.55 -22.04 -19.94
N ASP A 587 -9.09 -22.84 -19.02
CA ASP A 587 -8.35 -23.44 -17.89
C ASP A 587 -7.38 -24.52 -18.43
N GLN A 588 -6.30 -24.09 -19.10
CA GLN A 588 -5.28 -24.95 -19.70
C GLN A 588 -3.88 -24.60 -19.19
N TYR A 589 -3.15 -25.61 -18.72
CA TYR A 589 -1.80 -25.43 -18.17
C TYR A 589 -0.71 -25.37 -19.25
N LEU A 590 -0.96 -25.95 -20.42
CA LEU A 590 0.00 -26.04 -21.53
C LEU A 590 -0.46 -25.15 -22.68
N LEU A 591 0.37 -24.18 -23.06
CA LEU A 591 0.11 -23.27 -24.18
C LEU A 591 1.03 -23.61 -25.34
N THR A 592 0.46 -23.75 -26.54
CA THR A 592 1.25 -23.96 -27.77
C THR A 592 1.71 -22.64 -28.38
N THR A 593 2.65 -22.73 -29.32
CA THR A 593 3.16 -21.59 -30.10
C THR A 593 2.04 -20.88 -30.86
N GLU A 594 1.13 -21.63 -31.46
CA GLU A 594 0.02 -21.12 -32.26
C GLU A 594 -1.00 -20.40 -31.37
N GLN A 595 -1.28 -20.96 -30.19
CA GLN A 595 -2.20 -20.34 -29.22
C GLN A 595 -1.68 -18.99 -28.70
N LEU A 596 -0.39 -18.92 -28.38
CA LEU A 596 0.24 -17.66 -27.97
C LEU A 596 0.27 -16.64 -29.11
N TYR A 597 0.54 -17.10 -30.32
CA TYR A 597 0.57 -16.25 -31.51
C TYR A 597 -0.82 -15.69 -31.87
N ASP A 598 -1.89 -16.50 -31.77
CA ASP A 598 -3.28 -16.04 -31.94
C ASP A 598 -3.67 -15.03 -30.84
N ARG A 599 -3.27 -15.24 -29.59
CA ARG A 599 -3.48 -14.25 -28.51
C ARG A 599 -2.79 -12.92 -28.79
N MET A 600 -1.58 -12.94 -29.34
CA MET A 600 -0.89 -11.72 -29.79
C MET A 600 -1.68 -11.02 -30.92
N CYS A 601 -2.18 -11.78 -31.91
CA CYS A 601 -2.97 -11.23 -33.02
C CYS A 601 -4.28 -10.59 -32.53
N MET A 602 -4.99 -11.25 -31.61
CA MET A 602 -6.20 -10.69 -30.99
C MET A 602 -5.91 -9.38 -30.24
N THR A 603 -4.81 -9.35 -29.47
CA THR A 603 -4.41 -8.16 -28.70
C THR A 603 -3.95 -7.01 -29.61
N LEU A 604 -3.41 -7.29 -30.81
CA LEU A 604 -3.11 -6.27 -31.82
C LEU A 604 -4.37 -5.75 -32.55
N GLY A 605 -5.50 -6.45 -32.44
CA GLY A 605 -6.72 -6.18 -33.19
C GLY A 605 -7.24 -4.76 -33.03
N GLY A 606 -7.23 -4.20 -31.82
CA GLY A 606 -7.70 -2.84 -31.57
C GLY A 606 -6.87 -1.78 -32.29
N ARG A 607 -5.55 -1.85 -32.17
CA ARG A 607 -4.61 -0.95 -32.86
C ARG A 607 -4.73 -1.03 -34.38
N VAL A 608 -4.83 -2.24 -34.92
CA VAL A 608 -4.92 -2.47 -36.37
C VAL A 608 -6.26 -1.96 -36.92
N SER A 609 -7.35 -2.15 -36.17
CA SER A 609 -8.67 -1.62 -36.53
C SER A 609 -8.65 -0.09 -36.63
N GLU A 610 -8.07 0.60 -35.65
CA GLU A 610 -7.92 2.06 -35.70
C GLU A 610 -7.22 2.54 -36.98
N GLU A 611 -6.12 1.87 -37.34
CA GLU A 611 -5.35 2.22 -38.53
C GLU A 611 -6.14 2.00 -39.83
N ILE A 612 -6.88 0.88 -39.93
CA ILE A 612 -7.65 0.52 -41.12
C ILE A 612 -8.81 1.50 -41.38
N PHE A 613 -9.46 1.99 -40.33
CA PHE A 613 -10.66 2.83 -40.44
C PHE A 613 -10.37 4.33 -40.33
N PHE A 614 -9.44 4.74 -39.47
CA PHE A 614 -9.15 6.17 -39.24
C PHE A 614 -7.83 6.63 -39.84
N GLN A 615 -6.98 5.73 -40.33
CA GLN A 615 -5.63 6.04 -40.85
C GLN A 615 -4.75 6.84 -39.86
N ARG A 616 -5.11 6.79 -38.57
CA ARG A 616 -4.42 7.40 -37.46
C ARG A 616 -4.43 6.42 -36.29
N ILE A 617 -3.41 6.54 -35.46
CA ILE A 617 -3.16 5.65 -34.34
C ILE A 617 -3.26 6.43 -33.04
N THR A 618 -3.87 5.84 -32.01
CA THR A 618 -4.02 6.50 -30.70
C THR A 618 -3.09 5.95 -29.63
N THR A 619 -3.07 6.60 -28.46
CA THR A 619 -2.40 6.10 -27.26
C THR A 619 -3.21 5.02 -26.52
N GLY A 620 -4.44 4.72 -26.94
CA GLY A 620 -5.32 3.74 -26.29
C GLY A 620 -4.75 2.33 -26.28
N ALA A 621 -3.98 1.95 -27.31
CA ALA A 621 -3.36 0.63 -27.45
C ALA A 621 -2.09 0.41 -26.59
N GLN A 622 -1.75 1.30 -25.66
CA GLN A 622 -0.50 1.20 -24.88
C GLN A 622 -0.45 -0.09 -24.05
N ASP A 623 -1.53 -0.43 -23.36
CA ASP A 623 -1.60 -1.62 -22.51
C ASP A 623 -1.55 -2.91 -23.33
N ASP A 624 -2.14 -2.90 -24.53
CA ASP A 624 -2.09 -4.02 -25.48
C ASP A 624 -0.66 -4.26 -25.96
N LEU A 625 0.02 -3.21 -26.41
CA LEU A 625 1.41 -3.29 -26.86
C LEU A 625 2.35 -3.79 -25.76
N LYS A 626 2.11 -3.38 -24.51
CA LYS A 626 2.86 -3.90 -23.37
C LYS A 626 2.65 -5.41 -23.20
N LYS A 627 1.40 -5.90 -23.18
CA LYS A 627 1.08 -7.33 -23.08
C LYS A 627 1.71 -8.15 -24.21
N ILE A 628 1.64 -7.63 -25.44
CA ILE A 628 2.24 -8.27 -26.62
C ILE A 628 3.75 -8.35 -26.49
N THR A 629 4.39 -7.27 -26.05
CA THR A 629 5.84 -7.21 -25.85
C THR A 629 6.27 -8.19 -24.76
N ASP A 630 5.62 -8.18 -23.61
CA ASP A 630 5.89 -9.10 -22.50
C ASP A 630 5.70 -10.57 -22.93
N SER A 631 4.66 -10.87 -23.72
CA SER A 631 4.41 -12.20 -24.28
C SER A 631 5.50 -12.62 -25.29
N ALA A 632 5.93 -11.72 -26.17
CA ALA A 632 6.97 -11.99 -27.15
C ALA A 632 8.33 -12.28 -26.47
N TYR A 633 8.70 -11.48 -25.47
CA TYR A 633 9.90 -11.75 -24.67
C TYR A 633 9.77 -13.10 -23.95
N ALA A 634 8.64 -13.41 -23.31
CA ALA A 634 8.46 -14.70 -22.63
C ALA A 634 8.60 -15.90 -23.58
N GLN A 635 8.05 -15.82 -24.79
CA GLN A 635 8.20 -16.85 -25.82
C GLN A 635 9.66 -17.08 -26.21
N ILE A 636 10.42 -16.00 -26.37
CA ILE A 636 11.81 -16.06 -26.86
C ILE A 636 12.79 -16.43 -25.74
N THR A 637 12.66 -15.83 -24.56
CA THR A 637 13.65 -15.94 -23.48
C THR A 637 13.33 -17.02 -22.46
N ARG A 638 12.05 -17.32 -22.19
CA ARG A 638 11.65 -18.27 -21.13
C ARG A 638 11.17 -19.61 -21.71
N PHE A 639 10.32 -19.56 -22.73
CA PHE A 639 9.71 -20.77 -23.28
C PHE A 639 10.57 -21.45 -24.35
N GLY A 640 11.61 -20.78 -24.88
CA GLY A 640 12.48 -21.35 -25.90
C GLY A 640 11.76 -21.57 -27.25
N MET A 641 10.78 -20.74 -27.58
CA MET A 641 9.96 -20.87 -28.80
C MET A 641 10.58 -20.23 -30.05
N ASN A 642 11.88 -19.86 -30.00
CA ASN A 642 12.58 -19.22 -31.11
C ASN A 642 13.73 -20.07 -31.63
N LYS A 643 13.81 -20.22 -32.95
CA LYS A 643 14.86 -21.02 -33.64
C LYS A 643 16.26 -20.42 -33.54
N LYS A 644 16.42 -19.08 -33.52
CA LYS A 644 17.73 -18.41 -33.47
C LYS A 644 18.33 -18.40 -32.07
N VAL A 645 17.52 -18.13 -31.06
CA VAL A 645 17.95 -18.16 -29.65
C VAL A 645 18.11 -19.61 -29.17
N GLY A 646 17.24 -20.51 -29.66
CA GLY A 646 17.24 -21.92 -29.31
C GLY A 646 16.44 -22.23 -28.05
N ASN A 647 16.53 -23.49 -27.61
CA ASN A 647 15.76 -24.02 -26.48
C ASN A 647 16.48 -23.74 -25.15
N VAL A 648 16.76 -22.47 -24.87
CA VAL A 648 17.42 -22.01 -23.63
C VAL A 648 16.46 -21.13 -22.85
N SER A 649 16.39 -21.32 -21.54
CA SER A 649 15.59 -20.48 -20.64
C SER A 649 16.50 -19.52 -19.88
N PHE A 650 16.33 -18.22 -20.15
CA PHE A 650 16.92 -17.15 -19.37
C PHE A 650 15.92 -16.69 -18.31
N ASP A 651 16.19 -17.05 -17.06
CA ASP A 651 15.36 -16.57 -15.95
C ASP A 651 15.64 -15.07 -15.74
N SER A 652 14.70 -14.25 -16.19
CA SER A 652 14.72 -12.80 -15.93
C SER A 652 14.14 -12.61 -14.54
N SER A 653 14.89 -12.00 -13.63
CA SER A 653 14.50 -11.74 -12.24
C SER A 653 13.01 -11.37 -12.13
N GLN A 654 12.33 -11.95 -11.15
CA GLN A 654 10.89 -11.74 -10.92
C GLN A 654 10.53 -10.25 -10.88
N PRO A 655 9.28 -9.88 -11.23
CA PRO A 655 8.81 -8.50 -11.10
C PRO A 655 9.08 -7.94 -9.71
N GLY A 656 10.00 -6.96 -9.60
CA GLY A 656 10.35 -6.29 -8.35
C GLY A 656 11.76 -6.57 -7.81
N ASP A 657 12.51 -7.53 -8.36
CA ASP A 657 13.95 -7.61 -8.09
C ASP A 657 14.69 -6.58 -8.95
N PRO A 658 15.56 -5.73 -8.37
CA PRO A 658 16.33 -4.79 -9.16
C PRO A 658 17.22 -5.60 -10.11
N MET A 659 16.97 -5.43 -11.41
CA MET A 659 17.69 -6.12 -12.48
C MET A 659 19.13 -5.60 -12.53
N PHE A 660 20.01 -6.11 -11.65
CA PHE A 660 21.39 -5.63 -11.59
C PHE A 660 22.24 -6.16 -12.75
N THR A 661 21.91 -7.33 -13.33
CA THR A 661 22.62 -7.87 -14.50
C THR A 661 21.72 -8.81 -15.32
N LYS A 662 21.65 -8.64 -16.65
CA LYS A 662 21.07 -9.63 -17.56
C LYS A 662 21.94 -10.91 -17.54
N PRO A 663 21.37 -12.12 -17.53
CA PRO A 663 22.13 -13.37 -17.48
C PRO A 663 22.74 -13.80 -18.83
N TYR A 664 22.72 -12.93 -19.84
CA TYR A 664 23.18 -13.20 -21.20
C TYR A 664 24.01 -12.03 -21.75
N SER A 665 24.80 -12.31 -22.78
CA SER A 665 25.65 -11.32 -23.44
C SER A 665 24.85 -10.25 -24.18
N GLU A 666 25.45 -9.08 -24.41
CA GLU A 666 24.80 -8.00 -25.16
C GLU A 666 24.47 -8.40 -26.61
N GLN A 667 25.31 -9.23 -27.23
CA GLN A 667 25.01 -9.79 -28.56
C GLN A 667 23.74 -10.65 -28.54
N THR A 668 23.55 -11.45 -27.48
CA THR A 668 22.32 -12.24 -27.32
C THR A 668 21.12 -11.33 -27.06
N ALA A 669 21.30 -10.27 -26.28
CA ALA A 669 20.26 -9.26 -26.05
C ALA A 669 19.79 -8.61 -27.36
N GLN A 670 20.73 -8.24 -28.23
CA GLN A 670 20.42 -7.70 -29.56
C GLN A 670 19.61 -8.69 -30.42
N ILE A 671 20.03 -9.97 -30.46
CA ILE A 671 19.30 -11.01 -31.20
C ILE A 671 17.88 -11.18 -30.66
N ILE A 672 17.70 -11.19 -29.33
CA ILE A 672 16.38 -11.27 -28.69
C ILE A 672 15.51 -10.09 -29.15
N ASP A 673 16.03 -8.86 -29.09
CA ASP A 673 15.26 -7.67 -29.45
C ASP A 673 14.89 -7.63 -30.95
N GLU A 674 15.78 -8.09 -31.83
CA GLU A 674 15.50 -8.24 -33.27
C GLU A 674 14.38 -9.27 -33.52
N GLU A 675 14.44 -10.42 -32.84
CA GLU A 675 13.44 -11.48 -32.97
C GLU A 675 12.09 -11.12 -32.36
N VAL A 676 12.08 -10.38 -31.24
CA VAL A 676 10.84 -9.84 -30.63
C VAL A 676 10.14 -8.93 -31.64
N ARG A 677 10.86 -7.97 -32.24
CA ARG A 677 10.28 -7.08 -33.26
C ARG A 677 9.74 -7.87 -34.45
N ALA A 678 10.54 -8.81 -34.97
CA ALA A 678 10.11 -9.65 -36.09
C ALA A 678 8.88 -10.52 -35.78
N LEU A 679 8.72 -10.99 -34.54
CA LEU A 679 7.54 -11.73 -34.11
C LEU A 679 6.29 -10.83 -34.06
N ILE A 680 6.42 -9.64 -33.46
CA ILE A 680 5.32 -8.66 -33.36
C ILE A 680 4.92 -8.16 -34.74
N ASP A 681 5.86 -7.84 -35.61
CA ASP A 681 5.59 -7.39 -36.98
C ASP A 681 4.83 -8.44 -37.79
N ARG A 682 5.22 -9.72 -37.67
CA ARG A 682 4.47 -10.82 -38.30
C ARG A 682 3.05 -10.94 -37.75
N ALA A 683 2.86 -10.84 -36.43
CA ALA A 683 1.54 -10.86 -35.81
C ALA A 683 0.69 -9.68 -36.30
N TYR A 684 1.29 -8.50 -36.43
CA TYR A 684 0.63 -7.29 -36.93
C TYR A 684 0.18 -7.45 -38.38
N VAL A 685 1.05 -7.94 -39.28
CA VAL A 685 0.71 -8.18 -40.69
C VAL A 685 -0.45 -9.17 -40.82
N ARG A 686 -0.38 -10.30 -40.10
CA ARG A 686 -1.47 -11.30 -40.10
C ARG A 686 -2.79 -10.71 -39.59
N THR A 687 -2.74 -9.90 -38.54
CA THR A 687 -3.93 -9.24 -37.98
C THR A 687 -4.52 -8.23 -38.96
N LYS A 688 -3.67 -7.48 -39.66
CA LYS A 688 -4.08 -6.52 -40.70
C LYS A 688 -4.74 -7.20 -41.88
N GLU A 689 -4.20 -8.33 -42.36
CA GLU A 689 -4.82 -9.13 -43.41
C GLU A 689 -6.20 -9.66 -42.98
N LEU A 690 -6.30 -10.18 -41.75
CA LEU A 690 -7.54 -10.70 -41.20
C LEU A 690 -8.63 -9.62 -41.08
N LEU A 691 -8.30 -8.47 -40.47
CA LEU A 691 -9.26 -7.37 -40.29
C LEU A 691 -9.58 -6.65 -41.60
N THR A 692 -8.69 -6.68 -42.59
CA THR A 692 -9.00 -6.17 -43.94
C THR A 692 -9.99 -7.09 -44.65
N LYS A 693 -9.84 -8.41 -44.52
CA LYS A 693 -10.79 -9.40 -45.05
C LYS A 693 -12.18 -9.26 -44.40
N HIS A 694 -12.22 -9.05 -43.09
CA HIS A 694 -13.45 -8.91 -42.30
C HIS A 694 -13.82 -7.45 -42.00
N ARG A 695 -13.43 -6.51 -42.88
CA ARG A 695 -13.65 -5.07 -42.68
C ARG A 695 -15.13 -4.73 -42.44
N ALA A 696 -16.02 -5.30 -43.26
CA ALA A 696 -17.46 -5.04 -43.14
C ALA A 696 -18.04 -5.54 -41.81
N ASP A 697 -17.47 -6.61 -41.24
CA ASP A 697 -17.92 -7.20 -39.99
C ASP A 697 -17.51 -6.35 -38.79
N VAL A 698 -16.28 -5.79 -38.81
CA VAL A 698 -15.83 -4.81 -37.80
C VAL A 698 -16.73 -3.57 -37.79
N GLU A 699 -17.11 -3.07 -38.96
CA GLU A 699 -17.98 -1.90 -39.08
C GLU A 699 -19.37 -2.17 -38.48
N LYS A 700 -19.99 -3.32 -38.78
CA LYS A 700 -21.27 -3.72 -38.17
C LYS A 700 -21.21 -3.79 -36.64
N VAL A 701 -20.17 -4.42 -36.11
CA VAL A 701 -19.98 -4.57 -34.66
C VAL A 701 -19.76 -3.20 -34.01
N ALA A 702 -18.90 -2.35 -34.58
CA ALA A 702 -18.63 -1.02 -34.08
C ALA A 702 -19.89 -0.12 -34.09
N GLU A 703 -20.69 -0.17 -35.15
CA GLU A 703 -21.94 0.59 -35.24
C GLU A 703 -22.97 0.11 -34.21
N ARG A 704 -23.06 -1.19 -33.96
CA ARG A 704 -23.95 -1.72 -32.92
C ARG A 704 -23.44 -1.34 -31.53
N LEU A 705 -22.14 -1.36 -31.27
CA LEU A 705 -21.53 -0.86 -30.03
C LEU A 705 -21.84 0.62 -29.79
N LEU A 706 -21.85 1.45 -30.83
CA LEU A 706 -22.19 2.86 -30.69
C LEU A 706 -23.65 3.10 -30.28
N LYS A 707 -24.56 2.18 -30.66
CA LYS A 707 -25.99 2.24 -30.31
C LYS A 707 -26.28 1.68 -28.92
N ASN A 708 -25.74 0.50 -28.60
CA ASN A 708 -26.10 -0.25 -27.39
C ASN A 708 -25.05 -0.16 -26.27
N GLU A 709 -23.87 0.39 -26.54
CA GLU A 709 -22.70 0.53 -25.65
C GLU A 709 -22.07 -0.77 -25.15
N ILE A 710 -22.85 -1.84 -25.15
CA ILE A 710 -22.52 -3.17 -24.67
C ILE A 710 -23.03 -4.18 -25.70
N LEU A 711 -22.23 -5.19 -26.02
CA LEU A 711 -22.65 -6.37 -26.76
C LEU A 711 -22.30 -7.64 -26.01
N SER A 712 -23.28 -8.53 -25.92
CA SER A 712 -23.11 -9.88 -25.39
C SER A 712 -22.74 -10.84 -26.51
N ARG A 713 -22.32 -12.06 -26.15
CA ARG A 713 -22.03 -13.12 -27.13
C ARG A 713 -23.21 -13.39 -28.07
N ASP A 714 -24.44 -13.38 -27.58
CA ASP A 714 -25.63 -13.63 -28.42
C ASP A 714 -25.82 -12.56 -29.49
N ASP A 715 -25.55 -11.29 -29.15
CA ASP A 715 -25.56 -10.18 -30.11
C ASP A 715 -24.47 -10.36 -31.19
N MET A 716 -23.30 -10.89 -30.78
CA MET A 716 -22.21 -11.19 -31.72
C MET A 716 -22.58 -12.33 -32.68
N ILE A 717 -23.29 -13.36 -32.20
CA ILE A 717 -23.80 -14.45 -33.04
C ILE A 717 -24.85 -13.93 -34.04
N GLU A 718 -25.70 -12.99 -33.62
CA GLU A 718 -26.67 -12.34 -34.52
C GLU A 718 -25.95 -11.56 -35.65
N LEU A 719 -24.88 -10.84 -35.32
CA LEU A 719 -24.16 -9.97 -36.27
C LEU A 719 -23.20 -10.72 -37.21
N LEU A 720 -22.44 -11.67 -36.66
CA LEU A 720 -21.34 -12.37 -37.35
C LEU A 720 -21.69 -13.81 -37.75
N GLY A 721 -22.83 -14.32 -37.30
CA GLY A 721 -23.17 -15.74 -37.37
C GLY A 721 -22.46 -16.56 -36.30
N LYS A 722 -22.68 -17.88 -36.33
CA LYS A 722 -21.99 -18.80 -35.42
C LYS A 722 -20.49 -18.78 -35.68
N ARG A 723 -19.69 -18.81 -34.61
CA ARG A 723 -18.23 -18.91 -34.72
C ARG A 723 -17.86 -20.15 -35.54
N PRO A 724 -16.91 -20.04 -36.48
CA PRO A 724 -16.53 -21.17 -37.36
C PRO A 724 -15.74 -22.28 -36.64
N PHE A 725 -15.41 -22.11 -35.36
CA PHE A 725 -14.63 -23.06 -34.56
C PHE A 725 -15.45 -23.58 -33.37
N PRO A 726 -15.24 -24.83 -32.93
CA PRO A 726 -15.92 -25.39 -31.78
C PRO A 726 -15.47 -24.68 -30.49
N GLU A 727 -16.45 -24.22 -29.70
CA GLU A 727 -16.22 -23.59 -28.40
C GLU A 727 -16.88 -24.41 -27.30
N LYS A 728 -16.27 -24.37 -26.11
CA LYS A 728 -16.92 -24.75 -24.86
C LYS A 728 -17.33 -23.46 -24.16
N SER A 729 -18.57 -23.35 -23.74
CA SER A 729 -19.16 -22.13 -23.20
C SER A 729 -19.96 -22.36 -21.92
N THR A 730 -20.58 -23.52 -21.79
CA THR A 730 -21.35 -23.89 -20.58
C THR A 730 -20.48 -24.66 -19.59
N TYR A 731 -20.85 -24.58 -18.30
CA TYR A 731 -20.18 -25.32 -17.24
C TYR A 731 -20.15 -26.81 -17.55
N GLU A 732 -21.27 -27.34 -18.03
CA GLU A 732 -21.42 -28.74 -18.43
C GLU A 732 -20.42 -29.11 -19.53
N GLU A 733 -20.28 -28.32 -20.59
CA GLU A 733 -19.30 -28.56 -21.67
C GLU A 733 -17.83 -28.53 -21.19
N PHE A 734 -17.53 -27.69 -20.19
CA PHE A 734 -16.19 -27.66 -19.57
C PHE A 734 -15.92 -28.91 -18.73
N VAL A 735 -16.94 -29.46 -18.08
CA VAL A 735 -16.82 -30.51 -17.08
C VAL A 735 -17.08 -31.92 -17.63
N GLU A 736 -17.83 -32.06 -18.72
CA GLU A 736 -18.19 -33.34 -19.38
C GLU A 736 -17.00 -34.25 -19.66
N GLY A 737 -15.81 -33.69 -19.90
CA GLY A 737 -14.58 -34.45 -20.16
C GLY A 737 -13.88 -35.02 -18.92
N THR A 738 -14.31 -34.64 -17.70
CA THR A 738 -13.62 -34.98 -16.44
C THR A 738 -14.31 -36.07 -15.62
N GLY A 739 -15.45 -36.62 -16.08
CA GLY A 739 -16.11 -37.78 -15.47
C GLY A 739 -16.95 -37.51 -14.22
N SER A 740 -16.87 -36.32 -13.60
CA SER A 740 -17.76 -35.90 -12.50
C SER A 740 -18.25 -34.47 -12.70
N PHE A 741 -19.55 -34.22 -12.48
CA PHE A 741 -20.13 -32.87 -12.56
C PHE A 741 -19.90 -32.03 -11.31
N GLU A 742 -19.62 -32.66 -10.19
CA GLU A 742 -19.32 -31.99 -8.93
C GLU A 742 -17.91 -32.38 -8.45
N GLU A 743 -17.41 -31.56 -7.53
CA GLU A 743 -16.15 -31.79 -6.83
C GLU A 743 -16.29 -32.99 -5.91
N ASP A 744 -15.33 -33.92 -5.99
CA ASP A 744 -15.36 -35.11 -5.15
C ASP A 744 -14.91 -34.77 -3.73
N THR A 745 -15.85 -34.78 -2.79
CA THR A 745 -15.58 -34.53 -1.36
C THR A 745 -15.43 -35.81 -0.56
N THR A 746 -15.23 -36.96 -1.20
CA THR A 746 -15.05 -38.23 -0.48
C THR A 746 -13.75 -38.24 0.32
N LEU A 747 -13.85 -38.66 1.58
CA LEU A 747 -12.70 -38.74 2.48
C LEU A 747 -12.08 -40.15 2.42
N PRO A 748 -10.75 -40.28 2.55
CA PRO A 748 -10.10 -41.59 2.71
C PRO A 748 -10.65 -42.36 3.92
N ASP A 749 -10.63 -43.69 3.87
CA ASP A 749 -11.20 -44.57 4.92
C ASP A 749 -10.68 -44.25 6.33
N GLY A 750 -9.38 -43.94 6.46
CA GLY A 750 -8.76 -43.58 7.73
C GLY A 750 -9.22 -42.23 8.31
N LEU A 751 -9.80 -41.37 7.47
CA LEU A 751 -10.40 -40.10 7.85
C LEU A 751 -11.94 -40.21 7.90
N ALA A 752 -12.58 -41.20 7.28
CA ALA A 752 -14.05 -41.31 7.26
C ALA A 752 -14.71 -41.32 8.67
N SER A 753 -13.98 -41.71 9.71
CA SER A 753 -14.43 -41.69 11.12
C SER A 753 -13.83 -40.56 11.98
N TRP A 754 -13.17 -39.54 11.41
CA TRP A 754 -12.49 -38.48 12.17
C TRP A 754 -13.41 -37.69 13.11
N ASN A 755 -14.71 -37.65 12.82
CA ASN A 755 -15.72 -36.91 13.60
C ASN A 755 -16.65 -37.79 14.45
N LYS A 756 -16.43 -39.11 14.49
CA LYS A 756 -17.17 -40.00 15.40
C LYS A 756 -16.36 -40.19 16.67
N GLU A 757 -16.89 -39.75 17.80
CA GLU A 757 -16.36 -40.17 19.11
C GLU A 757 -16.38 -41.71 19.15
N LYS A 758 -15.30 -42.33 19.63
CA LYS A 758 -15.15 -43.78 19.79
C LYS A 758 -16.11 -44.39 20.85
N ALA A 759 -17.32 -43.88 21.02
CA ALA A 759 -18.35 -44.51 21.83
C ALA A 759 -19.21 -45.41 20.92
N GLN A 760 -18.74 -46.65 20.67
CA GLN A 760 -19.54 -47.86 20.32
C GLN A 760 -18.72 -49.02 19.70
N ALA A 761 -17.39 -49.02 19.76
CA ALA A 761 -16.61 -50.18 19.31
C ALA A 761 -16.45 -51.28 20.38
N GLN A 762 -16.96 -51.09 21.61
CA GLN A 762 -16.90 -52.09 22.69
C GLN A 762 -18.21 -52.86 22.94
N GLU A 763 -19.34 -52.49 22.32
CA GLU A 763 -20.60 -53.23 22.51
C GLU A 763 -20.91 -54.26 21.41
N SER A 764 -20.22 -54.22 20.27
CA SER A 764 -20.39 -55.23 19.20
C SER A 764 -19.42 -56.42 19.30
N GLY A 765 -18.52 -56.44 20.30
CA GLY A 765 -17.52 -57.49 20.50
C GLY A 765 -17.83 -58.50 21.63
N ALA A 766 -18.98 -58.40 22.29
CA ALA A 766 -19.33 -59.22 23.46
C ALA A 766 -20.62 -60.03 23.32
N LYS A 767 -21.11 -60.25 22.10
CA LYS A 767 -22.21 -61.18 21.79
C LYS A 767 -21.90 -61.96 20.51
N GLY A 768 -21.18 -63.06 20.66
CA GLY A 768 -20.91 -63.99 19.57
C GLY A 768 -19.82 -64.95 20.01
N ASP A 769 -20.25 -66.13 20.47
CA ASP A 769 -19.53 -67.42 20.50
C ASP A 769 -19.64 -68.12 21.87
N ASP A 770 -20.85 -68.58 22.17
CA ASP A 770 -21.05 -69.79 22.98
C ASP A 770 -22.21 -70.58 22.35
N ASP A 771 -21.92 -71.27 21.24
CA ASP A 771 -22.63 -72.49 20.88
C ASP A 771 -21.67 -73.46 20.18
N GLY A 772 -21.75 -74.72 20.61
CA GLY A 772 -20.67 -75.68 20.52
C GLY A 772 -20.48 -76.36 19.17
N SER A 773 -19.30 -76.94 18.99
CA SER A 773 -19.15 -78.12 18.14
C SER A 773 -18.23 -79.14 18.79
N LYS A 774 -18.87 -80.19 19.31
CA LYS A 774 -18.30 -81.53 19.43
C LYS A 774 -17.69 -81.94 18.09
N VAL A 775 -16.39 -82.26 18.04
CA VAL A 775 -15.88 -83.30 17.15
C VAL A 775 -14.80 -84.11 17.87
N LYS A 776 -15.01 -85.43 17.84
CA LYS A 776 -14.16 -86.51 18.35
C LYS A 776 -12.76 -86.51 17.72
N ALA A 777 -11.73 -86.74 18.52
CA ALA A 777 -10.79 -87.87 18.45
C ALA A 777 -9.78 -87.74 19.59
#